data_AF-A0A8C7U4Z5-F1
#
_entry.id   AF-A0A8C7U4Z5-F1
#
_cell.length_a   1.000
_cell.length_b   1.000
_cell.length_c   1.000
_cell.angle_alpha   90.00
_cell.angle_beta   90.00
_cell.angle_gamma   90.00
#
_symmetry.space_group_name_H-M   'P 1'
#
loop_
_entity.id
_entity.type
_entity.pdbx_description
1 polymer ?
#
loop_
_entity_poly.entity_id
_entity_poly.type
_entity_poly.pdbx_seq_one_letter_code
_entity_poly.pdbx_strand_id
1 'polypeptide(L)'
;MAGAGIFLCILLLHFFISTALCNAGFIFTEEPSERAGKSDGYCSKILRAQGTRNEGYNEFRLRVEGDPENYQPGSTYRVTLYASSPAYFRGFTLIALREGREGDKEEDYAGNFQIIDEEDTQFMINCPSAVTESTPRRRTRIHVFWTAPPSSSGCVTLKASIVQKRIIYFQDEGSLTKRMCEKESLYGETTEKPLLDCCACGTAKYRVTFYGNWSEKVHPKDYPRRANHWSAIIGASHSKNYVLWEYGGYASEGIKKVAELGSPVSMEEEIRQKGDDVLTVIKMKAQWPAWQPFNVPFSLSSSRAAPSAEFSVDRTRHLMSFLTMLGPSPDWNVGLSAEDLCTKECGWAQRVVQDMIPWDAGTDNGVTYESPNKPTVPQEKIRPLTSLDHPQSPFYDPEGGAITPVARVVVERIARKGEQCNVVPDNVDDIVADIAQEEKEEDDTPETCIYSNWSPWSACSSATCDKGKRMRQRMLKAQLDLSVPCPHTQDFEPCMGPGCSDEEGSTCTMSEWITWSPCSMSCGMGLRSRERYVKQFPDDGSVCTLPTEENEKCIVNEECTPNSCLVTEWGEWDSCSATCGLGMKRRERMVKMPPPDGSICGAEVLEVEKCMMPECHTIPCMLSPWSDWSDCSVTCGKGMRTRQRVLKSPVELGECIEDLDQVEKCMLPECPTDCMVSEWTEWSECNKSCGKGHMIRTRIVKLEPQFGGDSCPETVQRKKCKIRKCNRDDGQGQVNSDEKKRRKEAREKRRSKQGGPQGEETMSPAEHPGCKMRPWSSWTDCTKLCGGGIQERLMTAKKRLKSAQLPSCKDRKEIRACNVYPC
;
A
#
# COMPACT_ATOMS: atom_id res chain seq x y z
N MET A 1 -41.19 45.47 12.88
CA MET A 1 -42.35 46.38 13.05
C MET A 1 -42.56 46.62 14.56
N ALA A 2 -43.42 47.55 14.98
CA ALA A 2 -43.53 47.98 16.38
C ALA A 2 -44.08 46.88 17.33
N GLY A 3 -43.81 46.91 18.65
CA GLY A 3 -42.95 47.83 19.41
C GLY A 3 -43.24 47.82 20.93
N ALA A 4 -42.88 48.92 21.62
CA ALA A 4 -43.08 49.25 23.05
C ALA A 4 -42.07 48.70 24.08
N GLY A 5 -41.87 49.46 25.17
CA GLY A 5 -41.02 49.14 26.33
C GLY A 5 -40.04 50.25 26.74
N ILE A 6 -40.34 51.00 27.81
CA ILE A 6 -39.49 52.07 28.37
C ILE A 6 -39.33 51.82 29.88
N PHE A 7 -38.11 51.95 30.45
CA PHE A 7 -37.76 52.77 31.65
C PHE A 7 -36.46 52.38 32.39
N LEU A 8 -35.95 53.36 33.14
CA LEU A 8 -35.23 53.26 34.44
C LEU A 8 -33.69 53.21 34.53
N CYS A 9 -33.07 54.39 34.32
CA CYS A 9 -32.33 55.17 35.34
C CYS A 9 -31.15 54.64 36.20
N ILE A 10 -30.12 55.52 36.28
CA ILE A 10 -29.26 55.93 37.45
C ILE A 10 -27.76 55.52 37.50
N LEU A 11 -26.94 56.48 38.01
CA LEU A 11 -25.53 56.45 38.45
C LEU A 11 -24.36 56.62 37.43
N LEU A 12 -24.22 57.86 36.93
CA LEU A 12 -23.03 58.75 36.97
C LEU A 12 -21.64 58.18 37.39
N LEU A 13 -20.56 58.63 36.71
CA LEU A 13 -19.58 59.62 37.24
C LEU A 13 -18.44 60.08 36.27
N HIS A 14 -18.13 61.38 36.34
CA HIS A 14 -17.12 62.28 35.72
C HIS A 14 -15.97 61.86 34.76
N PHE A 15 -15.98 62.52 33.58
CA PHE A 15 -15.08 63.62 33.10
C PHE A 15 -13.55 63.68 33.40
N PHE A 16 -12.81 63.87 32.29
CA PHE A 16 -11.44 64.39 32.04
C PHE A 16 -10.80 65.42 32.98
N ILE A 17 -9.44 65.48 32.99
CA ILE A 17 -8.61 66.63 32.48
C ILE A 17 -7.08 66.35 32.54
N SER A 18 -6.31 66.84 31.54
CA SER A 18 -4.82 67.02 31.49
C SER A 18 -3.87 65.78 31.53
N THR A 19 -2.66 65.76 30.90
CA THR A 19 -2.02 66.66 29.90
C THR A 19 -0.88 65.97 29.10
N ALA A 20 -0.96 66.06 27.76
CA ALA A 20 0.06 66.56 26.81
C ALA A 20 1.40 65.84 26.53
N LEU A 21 1.99 66.26 25.38
CA LEU A 21 3.25 65.87 24.70
C LEU A 21 3.20 64.54 23.91
N CYS A 22 3.57 64.48 22.62
CA CYS A 22 3.91 65.56 21.67
C CYS A 22 3.48 65.22 20.22
N ASN A 23 3.63 66.17 19.29
CA ASN A 23 2.83 66.26 18.05
C ASN A 23 3.59 65.88 16.76
N ALA A 24 2.84 65.71 15.66
CA ALA A 24 3.34 65.35 14.32
C ALA A 24 3.98 66.52 13.52
N GLY A 25 4.63 66.23 12.37
CA GLY A 25 4.90 67.27 11.36
C GLY A 25 5.81 66.94 10.15
N PHE A 26 5.35 67.36 8.96
CA PHE A 26 6.10 67.89 7.79
C PHE A 26 6.67 67.01 6.66
N ILE A 27 5.82 66.80 5.63
CA ILE A 27 5.91 67.33 4.23
C ILE A 27 7.08 66.92 3.28
N PHE A 28 6.67 66.30 2.15
CA PHE A 28 7.17 66.31 0.75
C PHE A 28 8.65 66.58 0.37
N THR A 29 9.16 65.76 -0.57
CA THR A 29 9.60 66.23 -1.90
C THR A 29 9.70 65.09 -2.93
N GLU A 30 9.12 65.28 -4.12
CA GLU A 30 9.60 64.70 -5.40
C GLU A 30 10.69 65.67 -5.96
N GLU A 31 11.53 65.39 -6.96
CA GLU A 31 11.40 64.52 -8.15
C GLU A 31 12.80 63.90 -8.53
N PRO A 32 13.19 63.47 -9.76
CA PRO A 32 13.54 62.04 -9.92
C PRO A 32 14.90 61.69 -10.60
N SER A 33 15.12 60.37 -10.70
CA SER A 33 15.84 59.66 -11.77
C SER A 33 17.35 59.32 -11.65
N GLU A 34 17.73 58.38 -12.51
CA GLU A 34 19.07 57.89 -12.90
C GLU A 34 20.00 57.26 -11.85
N ARG A 35 19.73 55.97 -11.55
CA ARG A 35 20.79 54.94 -11.66
C ARG A 35 20.21 53.55 -11.98
N ALA A 36 20.34 53.13 -13.23
CA ALA A 36 20.07 51.75 -13.63
C ALA A 36 21.09 50.81 -12.94
N GLY A 37 20.60 49.89 -12.10
CA GLY A 37 21.42 49.29 -11.03
C GLY A 37 21.18 47.81 -10.74
N LYS A 38 20.79 47.02 -11.75
CA LYS A 38 20.43 45.58 -11.69
C LYS A 38 19.17 45.26 -10.89
N SER A 39 18.36 44.35 -11.42
CA SER A 39 17.33 43.63 -10.67
C SER A 39 18.01 42.63 -9.73
N ASP A 40 18.02 42.90 -8.43
CA ASP A 40 18.28 41.86 -7.42
C ASP A 40 17.20 40.77 -7.58
N GLY A 41 17.61 39.54 -7.88
CA GLY A 41 16.71 38.42 -8.11
C GLY A 41 15.96 37.99 -6.84
N TYR A 42 14.85 37.28 -7.03
CA TYR A 42 14.06 36.70 -5.94
C TYR A 42 14.99 35.83 -5.07
N CYS A 43 14.95 36.00 -3.74
CA CYS A 43 15.80 35.25 -2.79
C CYS A 43 17.35 35.39 -2.91
N SER A 44 17.89 36.10 -3.92
CA SER A 44 19.32 36.15 -4.32
C SER A 44 20.37 36.60 -3.26
N LYS A 45 19.93 36.96 -2.05
CA LYS A 45 20.82 37.30 -0.91
C LYS A 45 21.20 36.12 -0.03
N ILE A 46 20.59 34.95 -0.20
CA ILE A 46 20.82 33.79 0.69
C ILE A 46 22.14 33.02 0.37
N LEU A 47 22.66 33.09 -0.85
CA LEU A 47 23.77 32.24 -1.31
C LEU A 47 25.20 32.68 -0.96
N ARG A 48 25.43 33.84 -0.30
CA ARG A 48 26.80 34.41 -0.18
C ARG A 48 27.48 34.16 1.17
N ALA A 49 27.99 32.95 1.35
CA ALA A 49 28.88 32.61 2.46
C ALA A 49 30.31 33.17 2.26
N GLN A 50 30.70 34.20 3.03
CA GLN A 50 32.06 34.76 3.05
C GLN A 50 32.94 34.12 4.14
N GLY A 51 33.16 32.80 4.09
CA GLY A 51 33.97 32.09 5.10
C GLY A 51 34.74 30.89 4.53
N THR A 52 36.00 30.72 4.92
CA THR A 52 36.82 29.56 4.55
C THR A 52 36.64 28.40 5.54
N ARG A 53 36.54 27.18 4.99
CA ARG A 53 36.24 25.92 5.68
C ARG A 53 37.33 25.50 6.68
N ASN A 54 36.90 25.14 7.89
CA ASN A 54 37.63 24.24 8.81
C ASN A 54 36.93 22.87 8.76
N GLU A 55 37.67 21.78 8.61
CA GLU A 55 37.09 20.45 8.48
C GLU A 55 36.74 19.83 9.84
N GLY A 56 35.52 19.30 9.99
CA GLY A 56 35.13 18.48 11.16
C GLY A 56 33.77 18.76 11.82
N TYR A 57 32.95 19.69 11.32
CA TYR A 57 31.71 20.14 11.98
C TYR A 57 30.48 19.21 11.82
N ASN A 58 30.67 17.91 12.06
CA ASN A 58 29.58 16.90 12.11
C ASN A 58 28.56 17.10 13.26
N GLU A 59 28.55 18.26 13.93
CA GLU A 59 27.71 18.55 15.10
C GLU A 59 26.26 18.86 14.72
N PHE A 60 26.00 19.40 13.53
CA PHE A 60 24.66 19.69 13.02
C PHE A 60 24.22 18.70 11.94
N ARG A 61 22.94 18.34 11.92
CA ARG A 61 22.37 17.43 10.92
C ARG A 61 20.95 17.81 10.53
N LEU A 62 20.72 17.88 9.23
CA LEU A 62 19.39 17.83 8.62
C LEU A 62 19.00 16.35 8.46
N ARG A 63 17.79 16.00 8.87
CA ARG A 63 17.18 14.68 8.64
C ARG A 63 15.76 14.81 8.15
N VAL A 64 15.37 13.86 7.32
CA VAL A 64 13.97 13.57 7.01
C VAL A 64 13.61 12.31 7.80
N GLU A 65 12.42 12.27 8.39
CA GLU A 65 11.98 11.12 9.17
C GLU A 65 11.78 9.87 8.30
N GLY A 66 12.08 8.70 8.86
CA GLY A 66 12.30 7.45 8.11
C GLY A 66 13.65 7.38 7.37
N ASP A 67 14.41 8.48 7.33
CA ASP A 67 15.63 8.69 6.52
C ASP A 67 15.53 8.24 5.03
N PRO A 68 14.38 8.45 4.35
CA PRO A 68 14.10 7.86 3.03
C PRO A 68 15.16 8.25 1.99
N GLU A 69 15.53 7.32 1.11
CA GLU A 69 16.41 7.61 -0.02
C GLU A 69 15.66 8.42 -1.09
N ASN A 70 14.38 8.12 -1.30
CA ASN A 70 13.51 8.73 -2.30
C ASN A 70 12.17 9.19 -1.69
N TYR A 71 11.62 10.29 -2.20
CA TYR A 71 10.31 10.84 -1.81
C TYR A 71 9.18 10.33 -2.71
N GLN A 72 7.97 10.18 -2.16
CA GLN A 72 6.75 9.94 -2.95
C GLN A 72 6.10 11.30 -3.27
N PRO A 73 5.70 11.58 -4.52
CA PRO A 73 5.04 12.83 -4.89
C PRO A 73 3.85 13.17 -4.00
N GLY A 74 3.66 14.48 -3.73
CA GLY A 74 2.58 14.99 -2.87
C GLY A 74 2.60 14.55 -1.40
N SER A 75 3.51 13.64 -1.01
CA SER A 75 3.57 13.13 0.37
C SER A 75 4.28 14.12 1.29
N THR A 76 3.80 14.24 2.53
CA THR A 76 4.34 15.19 3.51
C THR A 76 5.31 14.53 4.48
N TYR A 77 6.50 15.10 4.59
CA TYR A 77 7.62 14.57 5.38
C TYR A 77 7.98 15.48 6.56
N ARG A 78 8.22 14.92 7.74
CA ARG A 78 8.74 15.68 8.89
C ARG A 78 10.25 15.91 8.73
N VAL A 79 10.62 17.16 8.47
CA VAL A 79 12.02 17.59 8.33
C VAL A 79 12.51 18.11 9.67
N THR A 80 13.62 17.56 10.14
CA THR A 80 14.21 17.85 11.45
C THR A 80 15.64 18.34 11.29
N LEU A 81 15.91 19.58 11.71
CA LEU A 81 17.26 20.12 11.80
C LEU A 81 17.70 20.10 13.27
N TYR A 82 18.76 19.37 13.60
CA TYR A 82 19.21 19.20 14.99
C TYR A 82 20.71 19.37 15.20
N ALA A 83 21.07 19.68 16.44
CA ALA A 83 22.43 19.87 16.93
C ALA A 83 22.78 18.81 17.99
N SER A 84 23.98 18.27 17.89
CA SER A 84 24.52 17.26 18.80
C SER A 84 25.08 17.94 20.06
N SER A 85 24.58 17.58 21.24
CA SER A 85 25.02 18.17 22.51
C SER A 85 26.56 18.10 22.66
N PRO A 86 27.25 19.21 23.02
CA PRO A 86 26.73 20.46 23.58
C PRO A 86 26.46 21.59 22.55
N ALA A 87 26.43 21.30 21.24
CA ALA A 87 26.20 22.31 20.22
C ALA A 87 24.75 22.85 20.24
N TYR A 88 24.59 24.08 19.75
CA TYR A 88 23.30 24.72 19.53
C TYR A 88 23.40 25.67 18.32
N PHE A 89 22.26 26.02 17.73
CA PHE A 89 22.13 27.10 16.75
C PHE A 89 21.29 28.27 17.32
N ARG A 90 21.31 29.41 16.64
CA ARG A 90 20.54 30.62 17.00
C ARG A 90 19.61 31.09 15.89
N GLY A 91 20.08 30.96 14.66
CA GLY A 91 19.27 31.12 13.47
C GLY A 91 19.53 30.01 12.48
N PHE A 92 18.63 29.87 11.51
CA PHE A 92 18.73 28.91 10.43
C PHE A 92 17.98 29.42 9.19
N THR A 93 18.26 28.78 8.05
CA THR A 93 17.46 28.96 6.84
C THR A 93 17.32 27.59 6.19
N LEU A 94 16.10 27.15 5.95
CA LEU A 94 15.79 25.88 5.30
C LEU A 94 15.09 26.15 3.97
N ILE A 95 15.61 25.56 2.90
CA ILE A 95 15.08 25.67 1.53
C ILE A 95 15.00 24.30 0.86
N ALA A 96 14.11 24.17 -0.11
CA ALA A 96 13.96 23.00 -0.96
C ALA A 96 14.11 23.43 -2.42
N LEU A 97 15.15 22.95 -3.10
CA LEU A 97 15.50 23.35 -4.47
C LEU A 97 15.45 22.15 -5.43
N ARG A 98 15.01 22.40 -6.67
CA ARG A 98 15.16 21.46 -7.79
C ARG A 98 16.64 21.17 -8.05
N GLU A 99 16.96 19.96 -8.52
CA GLU A 99 18.32 19.57 -8.87
C GLU A 99 18.96 20.53 -9.90
N GLY A 100 20.23 20.87 -9.65
CA GLY A 100 21.00 21.80 -10.50
C GLY A 100 20.60 23.29 -10.39
N ARG A 101 19.67 23.67 -9.50
CA ARG A 101 19.27 25.07 -9.31
C ARG A 101 19.94 25.74 -8.11
N GLU A 102 20.14 27.05 -8.23
CA GLU A 102 20.78 27.88 -7.20
C GLU A 102 19.75 28.56 -6.27
N GLY A 103 18.58 28.98 -6.78
CA GLY A 103 17.51 29.60 -5.97
C GLY A 103 17.33 31.10 -6.19
N ASP A 104 17.69 31.63 -7.36
CA ASP A 104 17.52 33.06 -7.72
C ASP A 104 16.12 33.37 -8.31
N LYS A 105 15.27 32.34 -8.44
CA LYS A 105 13.90 32.40 -8.96
C LYS A 105 12.93 31.60 -8.10
N GLU A 106 11.67 32.00 -8.08
CA GLU A 106 10.59 31.22 -7.45
C GLU A 106 10.42 29.81 -8.08
N GLU A 107 10.61 29.70 -9.40
CA GLU A 107 10.61 28.44 -10.18
C GLU A 107 11.65 27.40 -9.70
N ASP A 108 12.75 27.83 -9.07
CA ASP A 108 13.83 26.95 -8.62
C ASP A 108 13.47 26.14 -7.37
N TYR A 109 12.43 26.57 -6.63
CA TYR A 109 11.98 25.92 -5.40
C TYR A 109 11.05 24.74 -5.69
N ALA A 110 11.01 23.76 -4.78
CA ALA A 110 10.28 22.51 -4.99
C ALA A 110 9.62 21.96 -3.71
N GLY A 111 8.34 21.61 -3.82
CA GLY A 111 7.50 21.27 -2.68
C GLY A 111 7.09 22.50 -1.88
N ASN A 112 6.34 22.31 -0.82
CA ASN A 112 5.91 23.38 0.09
C ASN A 112 6.31 23.05 1.53
N PHE A 113 6.70 24.06 2.31
CA PHE A 113 6.91 23.89 3.75
C PHE A 113 5.64 24.25 4.52
N GLN A 114 5.42 23.58 5.65
CA GLN A 114 4.41 23.96 6.63
C GLN A 114 5.08 24.07 8.01
N ILE A 115 4.75 25.12 8.75
CA ILE A 115 5.27 25.38 10.09
C ILE A 115 4.57 24.47 11.09
N ILE A 116 5.35 23.84 11.97
CA ILE A 116 4.84 23.02 13.09
C ILE A 116 4.84 23.84 14.40
N ASP A 117 5.79 24.76 14.53
CA ASP A 117 6.02 25.56 15.74
C ASP A 117 6.24 27.03 15.33
N GLU A 118 5.21 27.85 15.51
CA GLU A 118 5.23 29.29 15.23
C GLU A 118 5.97 30.09 16.32
N GLU A 119 6.15 29.53 17.53
CA GLU A 119 6.96 30.19 18.57
C GLU A 119 8.46 30.15 18.21
N ASP A 120 8.91 29.14 17.45
CA ASP A 120 10.31 28.92 17.11
C ASP A 120 10.67 29.10 15.61
N THR A 121 9.71 29.00 14.67
CA THR A 121 9.95 29.05 13.22
C THR A 121 8.95 29.94 12.46
N GLN A 122 9.39 30.58 11.37
CA GLN A 122 8.56 31.44 10.51
C GLN A 122 9.00 31.37 9.03
N PHE A 123 8.12 31.73 8.10
CA PHE A 123 8.51 31.97 6.71
C PHE A 123 9.34 33.25 6.58
N MET A 124 10.32 33.26 5.68
CA MET A 124 11.22 34.40 5.50
C MET A 124 10.52 35.50 4.68
N ILE A 125 10.34 36.68 5.27
CA ILE A 125 9.58 37.82 4.69
C ILE A 125 10.05 38.19 3.26
N ASN A 126 11.34 38.05 2.95
CA ASN A 126 11.92 38.38 1.66
C ASN A 126 12.06 37.18 0.70
N CYS A 127 11.58 35.99 1.08
CA CYS A 127 11.65 34.74 0.31
C CYS A 127 10.66 33.71 0.91
N PRO A 128 9.36 33.76 0.55
CA PRO A 128 8.31 32.95 1.20
C PRO A 128 8.57 31.44 1.17
N SER A 129 9.26 30.93 0.15
CA SER A 129 9.66 29.53 -0.02
C SER A 129 10.75 29.04 0.96
N ALA A 130 11.26 29.91 1.85
CA ALA A 130 12.29 29.61 2.82
C ALA A 130 11.78 29.75 4.27
N VAL A 131 12.10 28.78 5.13
CA VAL A 131 11.79 28.82 6.57
C VAL A 131 13.01 29.26 7.38
N THR A 132 12.81 30.11 8.38
CA THR A 132 13.85 30.70 9.23
C THR A 132 13.37 30.80 10.70
N GLU A 133 14.19 31.30 11.61
CA GLU A 133 13.77 31.46 13.02
C GLU A 133 12.73 32.58 13.22
N SER A 134 11.76 32.36 14.09
CA SER A 134 10.89 33.41 14.64
C SER A 134 11.69 34.42 15.50
N THR A 135 12.63 33.90 16.29
CA THR A 135 13.37 34.61 17.34
C THR A 135 14.79 34.06 17.49
N PRO A 136 15.81 34.88 17.81
CA PRO A 136 17.22 34.46 17.86
C PRO A 136 17.60 33.72 19.18
N ARG A 137 16.77 32.77 19.62
CA ARG A 137 16.96 31.94 20.82
C ARG A 137 17.95 30.80 20.56
N ARG A 138 18.50 30.18 21.61
CA ARG A 138 19.37 29.00 21.47
C ARG A 138 18.51 27.75 21.24
N ARG A 139 18.74 27.03 20.15
CA ARG A 139 18.00 25.81 19.78
C ARG A 139 18.92 24.61 19.57
N THR A 140 18.42 23.42 19.86
CA THR A 140 19.08 22.13 19.59
C THR A 140 18.30 21.27 18.59
N ARG A 141 17.04 21.59 18.31
CA ARG A 141 16.20 20.99 17.26
C ARG A 141 15.18 22.02 16.77
N ILE A 142 14.77 21.93 15.51
CA ILE A 142 13.49 22.47 14.99
C ILE A 142 12.83 21.40 14.11
N HIS A 143 11.52 21.53 13.92
CA HIS A 143 10.72 20.68 13.06
C HIS A 143 9.87 21.53 12.11
N VAL A 144 9.81 21.12 10.85
CA VAL A 144 8.83 21.61 9.88
C VAL A 144 8.30 20.41 9.10
N PHE A 145 7.13 20.55 8.50
CA PHE A 145 6.71 19.63 7.45
C PHE A 145 7.18 20.15 6.09
N TRP A 146 7.53 19.23 5.19
CA TRP A 146 7.76 19.51 3.77
C TRP A 146 6.90 18.57 2.95
N THR A 147 5.90 19.13 2.27
CA THR A 147 5.11 18.42 1.27
C THR A 147 5.91 18.34 -0.01
N ALA A 148 6.21 17.11 -0.44
CA ALA A 148 6.90 16.86 -1.69
C ALA A 148 6.13 17.45 -2.89
N PRO A 149 6.83 17.92 -3.94
CA PRO A 149 6.17 18.40 -5.14
C PRO A 149 5.38 17.28 -5.85
N PRO A 150 4.50 17.63 -6.81
CA PRO A 150 3.88 16.64 -7.70
C PRO A 150 4.92 15.90 -8.55
N SER A 151 4.47 14.81 -9.17
CA SER A 151 5.22 13.96 -10.08
C SER A 151 5.87 14.75 -11.23
N SER A 152 6.93 14.18 -11.81
CA SER A 152 7.84 14.80 -12.80
C SER A 152 8.72 15.95 -12.29
N SER A 153 8.64 16.31 -11.01
CA SER A 153 9.49 17.37 -10.44
C SER A 153 10.97 16.99 -10.25
N GLY A 154 11.33 15.73 -10.48
CA GLY A 154 12.71 15.25 -10.52
C GLY A 154 13.30 14.97 -9.13
N CYS A 155 14.57 15.33 -8.91
CA CYS A 155 15.19 15.21 -7.59
C CYS A 155 15.21 16.56 -6.87
N VAL A 156 14.86 16.56 -5.58
CA VAL A 156 14.85 17.75 -4.73
C VAL A 156 16.00 17.66 -3.73
N THR A 157 16.68 18.79 -3.53
CA THR A 157 17.68 18.93 -2.48
C THR A 157 17.16 19.86 -1.39
N LEU A 158 16.84 19.29 -0.23
CA LEU A 158 16.65 20.06 0.99
C LEU A 158 18.02 20.56 1.48
N LYS A 159 18.18 21.88 1.64
CA LYS A 159 19.41 22.50 2.14
C LYS A 159 19.11 23.30 3.40
N ALA A 160 19.85 23.04 4.47
CA ALA A 160 19.84 23.84 5.69
C ALA A 160 21.11 24.69 5.79
N SER A 161 20.94 25.97 6.11
CA SER A 161 22.00 26.86 6.58
C SER A 161 21.84 27.14 8.07
N ILE A 162 22.94 27.24 8.80
CA ILE A 162 22.95 27.43 10.26
C ILE A 162 23.75 28.66 10.68
N VAL A 163 23.22 29.39 11.67
CA VAL A 163 23.86 30.55 12.32
C VAL A 163 24.04 30.28 13.82
N GLN A 164 25.28 30.03 14.26
CA GLN A 164 25.62 29.85 15.69
C GLN A 164 26.14 31.15 16.35
N LYS A 165 26.89 31.97 15.60
CA LYS A 165 27.54 33.23 16.03
C LYS A 165 27.54 34.25 14.87
N ARG A 166 28.13 35.43 15.08
CA ARG A 166 28.13 36.59 14.16
C ARG A 166 28.80 36.39 12.78
N ILE A 167 29.24 35.19 12.41
CA ILE A 167 29.88 34.90 11.12
C ILE A 167 29.31 33.61 10.53
N ILE A 168 28.34 33.80 9.63
CA ILE A 168 28.18 33.14 8.32
C ILE A 168 27.92 31.62 8.25
N TYR A 169 26.73 31.32 7.70
CA TYR A 169 26.31 30.20 6.85
C TYR A 169 27.31 29.05 6.63
N PHE A 170 26.94 27.87 7.15
CA PHE A 170 27.43 26.57 6.68
C PHE A 170 26.39 25.95 5.73
N GLN A 171 26.81 25.60 4.50
CA GLN A 171 26.13 24.62 3.65
C GLN A 171 27.07 23.41 3.54
N ASP A 172 26.99 22.49 4.51
CA ASP A 172 27.73 21.23 4.42
C ASP A 172 27.07 20.32 3.39
N GLU A 173 27.68 20.20 2.20
CA GLU A 173 27.44 19.10 1.27
C GLU A 173 27.72 17.78 2.00
N GLY A 174 26.64 17.08 2.35
CA GLY A 174 26.65 16.06 3.40
C GLY A 174 25.61 16.36 4.47
N SER A 175 26.02 16.57 5.72
CA SER A 175 25.14 16.55 6.89
C SER A 175 24.05 17.64 6.94
N LEU A 176 24.14 18.71 6.17
CA LEU A 176 23.12 19.77 6.09
C LEU A 176 22.31 19.74 4.80
N THR A 177 22.52 18.74 3.95
CA THR A 177 21.83 18.57 2.66
C THR A 177 21.24 17.17 2.53
N LYS A 178 19.92 17.05 2.38
CA LYS A 178 19.26 15.78 2.02
C LYS A 178 18.76 15.90 0.59
N ARG A 179 19.46 15.23 -0.34
CA ARG A 179 18.94 14.93 -1.68
C ARG A 179 17.95 13.77 -1.56
N MET A 180 16.78 13.89 -2.18
CA MET A 180 15.82 12.82 -2.37
C MET A 180 15.33 12.91 -3.81
N CYS A 181 15.33 11.79 -4.53
CA CYS A 181 14.67 11.72 -5.83
C CYS A 181 13.21 11.33 -5.68
N GLU A 182 12.39 11.64 -6.68
CA GLU A 182 11.11 10.98 -6.88
C GLU A 182 11.32 9.46 -6.87
N LYS A 183 10.57 8.76 -6.02
CA LYS A 183 10.69 7.32 -5.82
C LYS A 183 10.12 6.61 -7.04
N GLU A 184 10.99 5.98 -7.82
CA GLU A 184 10.57 4.97 -8.81
C GLU A 184 9.56 4.04 -8.14
N SER A 185 8.33 4.11 -8.63
CA SER A 185 7.21 3.45 -8.02
C SER A 185 7.23 1.97 -8.36
N LEU A 186 6.92 1.13 -7.37
CA LEU A 186 6.49 -0.26 -7.62
C LEU A 186 5.02 -0.32 -8.13
N TYR A 187 4.52 0.83 -8.58
CA TYR A 187 3.24 1.09 -9.24
C TYR A 187 3.61 1.58 -10.66
N GLY A 188 2.77 1.32 -11.67
CA GLY A 188 3.08 1.63 -13.08
C GLY A 188 3.33 3.13 -13.38
N GLU A 189 4.01 3.43 -14.49
CA GLU A 189 4.41 4.82 -14.80
C GLU A 189 3.22 5.71 -15.24
N THR A 190 2.81 6.67 -14.40
CA THR A 190 2.22 7.97 -14.77
C THR A 190 2.69 9.01 -13.72
N THR A 191 2.93 10.29 -14.02
CA THR A 191 2.30 11.17 -15.03
C THR A 191 3.29 12.00 -15.87
N GLU A 192 4.31 11.38 -16.51
CA GLU A 192 4.99 12.03 -17.64
C GLU A 192 5.44 11.09 -18.77
N LYS A 193 4.83 9.90 -18.85
CA LYS A 193 4.70 9.23 -20.14
C LYS A 193 3.75 10.06 -21.02
N PRO A 194 4.09 10.37 -22.28
CA PRO A 194 3.03 10.56 -23.26
C PRO A 194 2.25 9.24 -23.36
N LEU A 195 0.92 9.29 -23.24
CA LEU A 195 0.08 8.11 -23.49
C LEU A 195 0.37 7.61 -24.91
N LEU A 196 1.01 6.46 -24.99
CA LEU A 196 1.41 5.85 -26.26
C LEU A 196 0.12 5.49 -26.99
N ASP A 197 -0.01 5.85 -28.27
CA ASP A 197 -1.17 5.40 -29.05
C ASP A 197 -1.14 3.87 -29.08
N CYS A 198 -2.15 3.27 -28.45
CA CYS A 198 -2.21 1.83 -28.24
C CYS A 198 -2.08 1.11 -29.58
N CYS A 199 -1.09 0.21 -29.69
CA CYS A 199 -0.82 -0.53 -30.91
C CYS A 199 -1.50 -1.91 -30.95
N ALA A 200 -2.19 -2.32 -29.86
CA ALA A 200 -2.88 -3.60 -29.79
C ALA A 200 -4.06 -3.70 -30.77
N CYS A 201 -4.37 -4.93 -31.18
CA CYS A 201 -5.39 -5.24 -32.18
C CYS A 201 -6.55 -6.05 -31.57
N GLY A 202 -7.68 -6.05 -32.29
CA GLY A 202 -8.93 -6.63 -31.82
C GLY A 202 -9.47 -5.91 -30.57
N THR A 203 -10.15 -6.67 -29.73
CA THR A 203 -10.63 -6.25 -28.40
C THR A 203 -10.27 -7.29 -27.34
N ALA A 204 -10.22 -6.88 -26.08
CA ALA A 204 -10.09 -7.78 -24.95
C ALA A 204 -11.23 -7.58 -23.95
N LYS A 205 -11.70 -8.68 -23.37
CA LYS A 205 -12.68 -8.69 -22.28
C LYS A 205 -11.97 -8.99 -20.97
N TYR A 206 -12.30 -8.22 -19.94
CA TYR A 206 -11.71 -8.28 -18.61
C TYR A 206 -12.78 -8.51 -17.55
N ARG A 207 -12.39 -9.16 -16.46
CA ARG A 207 -13.13 -9.18 -15.21
C ARG A 207 -12.36 -8.36 -14.17
N VAL A 208 -12.96 -7.28 -13.69
CA VAL A 208 -12.46 -6.52 -12.55
C VAL A 208 -13.16 -7.03 -11.28
N THR A 209 -12.38 -7.29 -10.23
CA THR A 209 -12.85 -7.81 -8.94
C THR A 209 -12.32 -6.95 -7.79
N PHE A 210 -13.20 -6.49 -6.91
CA PHE A 210 -12.90 -5.58 -5.80
C PHE A 210 -12.85 -6.32 -4.46
N TYR A 211 -11.74 -6.18 -3.75
CA TYR A 211 -11.50 -6.78 -2.44
C TYR A 211 -11.36 -5.68 -1.38
N GLY A 212 -12.46 -5.34 -0.70
CA GLY A 212 -12.43 -4.51 0.49
C GLY A 212 -11.55 -5.15 1.58
N ASN A 213 -10.58 -4.40 2.09
CA ASN A 213 -9.66 -4.81 3.18
C ASN A 213 -9.87 -3.97 4.45
N TRP A 214 -10.53 -2.81 4.33
CA TRP A 214 -10.98 -1.95 5.41
C TRP A 214 -11.88 -2.72 6.37
N SER A 215 -11.39 -2.93 7.59
CA SER A 215 -12.08 -3.69 8.63
C SER A 215 -11.56 -3.25 10.00
N GLU A 216 -12.36 -3.42 11.06
CA GLU A 216 -11.95 -3.05 12.43
C GLU A 216 -10.62 -3.70 12.86
N LYS A 217 -10.25 -4.85 12.29
CA LYS A 217 -8.98 -5.51 12.58
C LYS A 217 -7.76 -4.81 11.94
N VAL A 218 -7.95 -4.18 10.78
CA VAL A 218 -6.87 -3.55 9.99
C VAL A 218 -6.82 -2.04 10.23
N HIS A 219 -7.98 -1.41 10.41
CA HIS A 219 -8.17 0.01 10.65
C HIS A 219 -9.05 0.22 11.90
N PRO A 220 -8.51 -0.02 13.12
CA PRO A 220 -9.30 -0.03 14.36
C PRO A 220 -9.74 1.34 14.87
N LYS A 221 -9.06 2.42 14.47
CA LYS A 221 -9.34 3.78 14.95
C LYS A 221 -10.68 4.26 14.39
N ASP A 222 -11.61 4.56 15.31
CA ASP A 222 -12.95 5.10 15.06
C ASP A 222 -13.80 4.29 14.06
N TYR A 223 -13.53 2.98 13.89
CA TYR A 223 -14.19 2.16 12.86
C TYR A 223 -15.73 2.12 13.02
N PRO A 224 -16.52 2.49 11.99
CA PRO A 224 -17.96 2.66 12.09
C PRO A 224 -18.69 1.31 12.06
N ARG A 225 -18.62 0.56 13.16
CA ARG A 225 -19.09 -0.84 13.32
C ARG A 225 -20.51 -1.14 12.81
N ARG A 226 -21.40 -0.15 12.78
CA ARG A 226 -22.80 -0.30 12.33
C ARG A 226 -23.07 0.21 10.91
N ALA A 227 -22.25 1.13 10.40
CA ALA A 227 -22.50 1.84 9.15
C ALA A 227 -21.45 1.54 8.05
N ASN A 228 -20.35 0.85 8.38
CA ASN A 228 -19.29 0.50 7.43
C ASN A 228 -19.81 -0.23 6.19
N HIS A 229 -19.62 0.40 5.03
CA HIS A 229 -19.96 -0.12 3.72
C HIS A 229 -19.02 0.40 2.63
N TRP A 230 -19.05 -0.24 1.46
CA TRP A 230 -18.61 0.37 0.21
C TRP A 230 -19.85 0.73 -0.61
N SER A 231 -19.84 1.87 -1.32
CA SER A 231 -20.91 2.23 -2.24
C SER A 231 -21.05 1.21 -3.38
N ALA A 232 -22.04 1.40 -4.26
CA ALA A 232 -21.95 0.80 -5.58
C ALA A 232 -20.68 1.31 -6.28
N ILE A 233 -19.94 0.41 -6.93
CA ILE A 233 -18.80 0.78 -7.77
C ILE A 233 -19.34 1.26 -9.11
N ILE A 234 -18.85 2.41 -9.57
CA ILE A 234 -19.18 3.00 -10.87
C ILE A 234 -17.89 3.37 -11.60
N GLY A 235 -17.82 3.12 -12.90
CA GLY A 235 -16.65 3.36 -13.72
C GLY A 235 -16.89 3.15 -15.20
N ALA A 236 -15.82 3.18 -15.99
CA ALA A 236 -15.86 2.98 -17.43
C ALA A 236 -14.55 2.40 -17.98
N SER A 237 -14.64 1.68 -19.10
CA SER A 237 -13.55 1.65 -20.08
C SER A 237 -13.72 2.77 -21.10
N HIS A 238 -12.65 3.54 -21.34
CA HIS A 238 -12.74 4.82 -22.05
C HIS A 238 -11.46 5.20 -22.80
N SER A 239 -11.57 6.23 -23.62
CA SER A 239 -10.45 6.83 -24.35
C SER A 239 -9.68 7.84 -23.49
N LYS A 240 -8.51 8.26 -23.97
CA LYS A 240 -7.70 9.35 -23.39
C LYS A 240 -8.36 10.74 -23.46
N ASN A 241 -9.49 10.90 -24.15
CA ASN A 241 -10.23 12.17 -24.19
C ASN A 241 -11.14 12.36 -22.97
N TYR A 242 -11.49 11.26 -22.28
CA TYR A 242 -12.30 11.28 -21.07
C TYR A 242 -11.41 10.99 -19.84
N VAL A 243 -11.45 11.89 -18.87
CA VAL A 243 -10.94 11.66 -17.51
C VAL A 243 -12.14 11.43 -16.61
N LEU A 244 -12.21 10.26 -15.96
CA LEU A 244 -13.28 9.96 -15.00
C LEU A 244 -13.10 10.79 -13.73
N TRP A 245 -11.90 10.71 -13.14
CA TRP A 245 -11.38 11.51 -12.03
C TRP A 245 -9.84 11.46 -12.11
N GLU A 246 -9.10 12.42 -11.55
CA GLU A 246 -7.63 12.41 -11.49
C GLU A 246 -7.10 13.15 -10.26
N TYR A 247 -5.90 12.79 -9.78
CA TYR A 247 -5.23 13.50 -8.71
C TYR A 247 -4.82 14.92 -9.14
N GLY A 248 -5.13 15.93 -8.33
CA GLY A 248 -4.95 17.34 -8.69
C GLY A 248 -6.05 17.89 -9.61
N GLY A 249 -6.99 17.06 -10.09
CA GLY A 249 -8.23 17.49 -10.73
C GLY A 249 -9.26 18.00 -9.70
N TYR A 250 -10.46 18.36 -10.19
CA TYR A 250 -11.62 18.69 -9.35
C TYR A 250 -12.70 17.62 -9.53
N ALA A 251 -13.41 17.28 -8.45
CA ALA A 251 -14.54 16.36 -8.52
C ALA A 251 -15.72 16.97 -9.32
N SER A 252 -16.28 16.22 -10.26
CA SER A 252 -17.56 16.54 -10.91
C SER A 252 -18.73 16.41 -9.94
N GLU A 253 -19.91 16.88 -10.33
CA GLU A 253 -21.10 16.72 -9.48
C GLU A 253 -21.47 15.22 -9.38
N GLY A 254 -21.22 14.41 -10.41
CA GLY A 254 -21.29 12.95 -10.38
C GLY A 254 -20.34 12.32 -9.34
N ILE A 255 -19.05 12.67 -9.35
CA ILE A 255 -18.08 12.20 -8.33
C ILE A 255 -18.56 12.60 -6.95
N LYS A 256 -19.02 13.85 -6.79
CA LYS A 256 -19.54 14.37 -5.51
C LYS A 256 -20.76 13.58 -5.01
N LYS A 257 -21.69 13.14 -5.87
CA LYS A 257 -22.80 12.26 -5.45
C LYS A 257 -22.34 10.86 -5.06
N VAL A 258 -21.24 10.35 -5.62
CA VAL A 258 -20.61 9.13 -5.10
C VAL A 258 -19.97 9.41 -3.74
N ALA A 259 -19.14 10.46 -3.64
CA ALA A 259 -18.35 10.81 -2.47
C ALA A 259 -19.16 11.13 -1.20
N GLU A 260 -20.22 11.93 -1.32
CA GLU A 260 -21.01 12.43 -0.17
C GLU A 260 -22.20 11.52 0.17
N LEU A 261 -22.70 10.73 -0.79
CA LEU A 261 -23.99 10.02 -0.70
C LEU A 261 -23.94 8.54 -1.14
N GLY A 262 -22.80 8.05 -1.63
CA GLY A 262 -22.67 6.69 -2.19
C GLY A 262 -23.51 6.43 -3.45
N SER A 263 -24.01 7.47 -4.11
CA SER A 263 -24.99 7.37 -5.20
C SER A 263 -24.33 7.43 -6.58
N PRO A 264 -24.36 6.35 -7.39
CA PRO A 264 -23.73 6.32 -8.71
C PRO A 264 -24.56 6.96 -9.81
N VAL A 265 -25.81 7.38 -9.54
CA VAL A 265 -26.80 7.72 -10.59
C VAL A 265 -26.32 8.85 -11.50
N SER A 266 -25.96 10.00 -10.93
CA SER A 266 -25.45 11.14 -11.71
C SER A 266 -24.08 10.86 -12.35
N MET A 267 -23.29 9.96 -11.77
CA MET A 267 -22.01 9.55 -12.36
C MET A 267 -22.23 8.66 -13.60
N GLU A 268 -23.22 7.76 -13.56
CA GLU A 268 -23.63 6.95 -14.71
C GLU A 268 -24.21 7.82 -15.84
N GLU A 269 -24.95 8.88 -15.50
CA GLU A 269 -25.40 9.90 -16.46
C GLU A 269 -24.22 10.64 -17.10
N GLU A 270 -23.25 11.14 -16.30
CA GLU A 270 -22.04 11.80 -16.81
C GLU A 270 -21.19 10.90 -17.72
N ILE A 271 -21.05 9.61 -17.38
CA ILE A 271 -20.34 8.61 -18.20
C ILE A 271 -21.09 8.37 -19.52
N ARG A 272 -22.40 8.10 -19.47
CA ARG A 272 -23.21 7.82 -20.68
C ARG A 272 -23.24 9.03 -21.64
N GLN A 273 -23.16 10.25 -21.13
CA GLN A 273 -23.08 11.48 -21.93
C GLN A 273 -21.77 11.61 -22.75
N LYS A 274 -20.74 10.79 -22.50
CA LYS A 274 -19.49 10.79 -23.30
C LYS A 274 -19.61 10.00 -24.61
N GLY A 275 -20.66 9.21 -24.81
CA GLY A 275 -20.92 8.50 -26.06
C GLY A 275 -19.72 7.67 -26.51
N ASP A 276 -19.22 7.94 -27.72
CA ASP A 276 -18.16 7.16 -28.37
C ASP A 276 -16.83 7.12 -27.59
N ASP A 277 -16.55 8.05 -26.68
CA ASP A 277 -15.33 7.99 -25.84
C ASP A 277 -15.38 6.89 -24.75
N VAL A 278 -16.51 6.23 -24.54
CA VAL A 278 -16.73 5.14 -23.57
C VAL A 278 -17.11 3.84 -24.32
N LEU A 279 -16.59 2.69 -23.87
CA LEU A 279 -16.91 1.37 -24.45
C LEU A 279 -17.79 0.50 -23.53
N THR A 280 -17.60 0.57 -22.21
CA THR A 280 -18.43 -0.17 -21.26
C THR A 280 -18.55 0.60 -19.95
N VAL A 281 -19.77 0.72 -19.41
CA VAL A 281 -20.02 1.28 -18.08
C VAL A 281 -19.85 0.15 -17.06
N ILE A 282 -18.88 0.31 -16.14
CA ILE A 282 -18.56 -0.67 -15.11
C ILE A 282 -19.45 -0.39 -13.89
N LYS A 283 -20.23 -1.39 -13.45
CA LYS A 283 -21.16 -1.28 -12.32
C LYS A 283 -21.05 -2.51 -11.41
N MET A 284 -20.99 -2.32 -10.09
CA MET A 284 -21.10 -3.43 -9.13
C MET A 284 -22.03 -3.12 -7.97
N LYS A 285 -22.66 -4.16 -7.41
CA LYS A 285 -23.56 -4.06 -6.23
C LYS A 285 -22.75 -3.66 -4.98
N ALA A 286 -23.30 -2.76 -4.16
CA ALA A 286 -22.67 -2.19 -2.97
C ALA A 286 -22.37 -3.25 -1.87
N GLN A 287 -21.32 -3.04 -1.07
CA GLN A 287 -20.93 -3.98 -0.01
C GLN A 287 -21.38 -3.53 1.38
N TRP A 288 -22.36 -4.24 1.95
CA TRP A 288 -22.85 -4.03 3.32
C TRP A 288 -22.82 -5.35 4.11
N PRO A 289 -21.99 -5.50 5.16
CA PRO A 289 -20.95 -4.57 5.63
C PRO A 289 -19.75 -4.47 4.67
N ALA A 290 -18.82 -3.55 4.93
CA ALA A 290 -17.63 -3.28 4.09
C ALA A 290 -16.65 -4.46 3.98
N TRP A 291 -16.63 -5.36 4.96
CA TRP A 291 -15.72 -6.52 5.00
C TRP A 291 -16.41 -7.77 5.53
N GLN A 292 -16.20 -8.90 4.87
CA GLN A 292 -16.62 -10.22 5.31
C GLN A 292 -15.54 -11.27 4.96
N PRO A 293 -15.36 -12.35 5.75
CA PRO A 293 -14.43 -13.41 5.39
C PRO A 293 -14.98 -14.26 4.23
N PHE A 294 -14.11 -14.64 3.29
CA PHE A 294 -14.51 -15.46 2.13
C PHE A 294 -14.98 -16.90 2.46
N ASN A 295 -14.77 -17.37 3.69
CA ASN A 295 -15.06 -18.75 4.13
C ASN A 295 -15.92 -18.76 5.41
N VAL A 296 -17.18 -18.32 5.35
CA VAL A 296 -18.14 -18.45 6.49
C VAL A 296 -19.38 -19.26 6.09
N PRO A 297 -19.39 -20.58 6.29
CA PRO A 297 -20.55 -21.41 5.99
C PRO A 297 -21.48 -21.55 7.21
N PHE A 298 -22.27 -20.51 7.54
CA PHE A 298 -23.48 -20.69 8.38
C PHE A 298 -24.52 -19.57 8.22
N SER A 299 -25.79 -19.92 8.47
CA SER A 299 -27.01 -19.14 8.19
C SER A 299 -27.34 -18.99 6.70
N LEU A 300 -28.63 -18.91 6.38
CA LEU A 300 -29.15 -18.85 5.01
C LEU A 300 -28.91 -17.48 4.36
N SER A 301 -28.78 -17.51 3.04
CA SER A 301 -28.54 -16.39 2.10
C SER A 301 -27.14 -15.76 2.11
N SER A 302 -26.61 -15.55 0.88
CA SER A 302 -25.43 -14.71 0.59
C SER A 302 -24.06 -15.17 1.12
N SER A 303 -23.54 -16.28 0.57
CA SER A 303 -22.09 -16.46 0.42
C SER A 303 -21.56 -15.46 -0.63
N ARG A 304 -21.36 -14.20 -0.23
CA ARG A 304 -21.01 -13.13 -1.15
C ARG A 304 -19.57 -13.28 -1.65
N ALA A 305 -19.43 -13.60 -2.93
CA ALA A 305 -18.19 -13.40 -3.65
C ALA A 305 -17.78 -11.92 -3.61
N ALA A 306 -16.48 -11.65 -3.82
CA ALA A 306 -16.00 -10.30 -4.05
C ALA A 306 -16.78 -9.68 -5.24
N PRO A 307 -17.27 -8.43 -5.12
CA PRO A 307 -17.93 -7.75 -6.23
C PRO A 307 -17.04 -7.78 -7.47
N SER A 308 -17.62 -8.18 -8.59
CA SER A 308 -16.94 -8.19 -9.88
C SER A 308 -17.88 -7.75 -10.98
N ALA A 309 -17.29 -7.23 -12.05
CA ALA A 309 -17.97 -6.85 -13.27
C ALA A 309 -17.06 -7.17 -14.46
N GLU A 310 -17.68 -7.39 -15.62
CA GLU A 310 -16.95 -7.64 -16.87
C GLU A 310 -17.08 -6.44 -17.80
N PHE A 311 -15.99 -6.09 -18.47
CA PHE A 311 -15.93 -4.96 -19.39
C PHE A 311 -15.03 -5.26 -20.59
N SER A 312 -15.21 -4.52 -21.67
CA SER A 312 -14.38 -4.64 -22.87
C SER A 312 -13.47 -3.43 -23.01
N VAL A 313 -12.31 -3.63 -23.62
CA VAL A 313 -11.40 -2.58 -24.12
C VAL A 313 -11.11 -2.79 -25.59
N ASP A 314 -10.86 -1.69 -26.29
CA ASP A 314 -10.40 -1.66 -27.68
C ASP A 314 -9.22 -0.69 -27.83
N ARG A 315 -8.57 -0.68 -29.01
CA ARG A 315 -7.38 0.15 -29.30
C ARG A 315 -7.55 1.65 -29.03
N THR A 316 -8.78 2.18 -29.12
CA THR A 316 -9.09 3.59 -28.80
C THR A 316 -9.54 3.78 -27.36
N ARG A 317 -10.11 2.75 -26.74
CA ARG A 317 -10.72 2.75 -25.40
C ARG A 317 -10.05 1.67 -24.54
N HIS A 318 -8.76 1.89 -24.33
CA HIS A 318 -7.83 0.97 -23.65
C HIS A 318 -7.59 1.31 -22.17
N LEU A 319 -8.07 2.48 -21.73
CA LEU A 319 -7.98 2.94 -20.34
C LEU A 319 -9.21 2.46 -19.55
N MET A 320 -9.02 2.21 -18.26
CA MET A 320 -10.09 1.89 -17.32
C MET A 320 -10.01 2.77 -16.07
N SER A 321 -11.17 3.30 -15.66
CA SER A 321 -11.30 4.05 -14.40
C SER A 321 -12.55 3.62 -13.64
N PHE A 322 -12.51 3.67 -12.32
CA PHE A 322 -13.68 3.50 -11.46
C PHE A 322 -13.50 4.25 -10.14
N LEU A 323 -14.61 4.41 -9.39
CA LEU A 323 -14.60 4.85 -8.00
C LEU A 323 -15.68 4.16 -7.16
N THR A 324 -15.45 4.13 -5.83
CA THR A 324 -16.44 3.79 -4.80
C THR A 324 -16.13 4.53 -3.51
N MET A 325 -17.18 5.01 -2.83
CA MET A 325 -17.08 5.70 -1.55
C MET A 325 -16.83 4.70 -0.41
N LEU A 326 -15.89 5.06 0.46
CA LEU A 326 -15.67 4.42 1.75
C LEU A 326 -16.71 4.99 2.72
N GLY A 327 -17.72 4.20 3.10
CA GLY A 327 -18.90 4.71 3.80
C GLY A 327 -19.02 4.25 5.25
N PRO A 328 -19.44 5.10 6.20
CA PRO A 328 -19.54 6.55 6.09
C PRO A 328 -18.17 7.23 6.03
N SER A 329 -18.11 8.35 5.32
CA SER A 329 -17.02 9.33 5.33
C SER A 329 -17.58 10.70 4.92
N PRO A 330 -16.80 11.79 5.00
CA PRO A 330 -17.22 13.10 4.51
C PRO A 330 -17.36 13.09 2.97
N ASP A 331 -16.29 12.71 2.27
CA ASP A 331 -16.21 12.65 0.81
C ASP A 331 -15.17 11.63 0.28
N TRP A 332 -14.84 10.61 1.07
CA TRP A 332 -13.66 9.75 0.82
C TRP A 332 -13.98 8.55 -0.08
N ASN A 333 -13.16 8.36 -1.11
CA ASN A 333 -13.32 7.31 -2.12
C ASN A 333 -12.06 6.45 -2.27
N VAL A 334 -12.20 5.33 -2.98
CA VAL A 334 -11.09 4.57 -3.58
C VAL A 334 -11.43 4.31 -5.05
N GLY A 335 -10.42 4.05 -5.88
CA GLY A 335 -10.62 3.73 -7.28
C GLY A 335 -9.32 3.63 -8.07
N LEU A 336 -9.45 3.40 -9.38
CA LEU A 336 -8.37 3.61 -10.35
C LEU A 336 -8.75 4.75 -11.31
N SER A 337 -7.73 5.45 -11.80
CA SER A 337 -7.82 6.54 -12.77
C SER A 337 -6.89 6.21 -13.94
N ALA A 338 -7.45 6.15 -15.16
CA ALA A 338 -6.76 5.95 -16.42
C ALA A 338 -5.78 4.75 -16.45
N GLU A 339 -6.15 3.62 -15.83
CA GLU A 339 -5.34 2.39 -15.84
C GLU A 339 -5.26 1.82 -17.27
N ASP A 340 -4.05 1.75 -17.85
CA ASP A 340 -3.85 1.33 -19.23
C ASP A 340 -3.68 -0.18 -19.36
N LEU A 341 -4.62 -0.84 -20.05
CA LEU A 341 -4.61 -2.28 -20.29
C LEU A 341 -3.92 -2.67 -21.61
N CYS A 342 -3.43 -1.71 -22.38
CA CYS A 342 -2.65 -1.92 -23.60
C CYS A 342 -1.16 -2.03 -23.28
N THR A 343 -0.48 -3.03 -23.84
CA THR A 343 0.96 -3.26 -23.60
C THR A 343 1.84 -2.63 -24.69
N LYS A 344 3.10 -2.32 -24.37
CA LYS A 344 4.11 -1.81 -25.34
C LYS A 344 4.38 -2.81 -26.46
N GLU A 345 4.08 -4.09 -26.21
CA GLU A 345 4.24 -5.25 -27.08
C GLU A 345 3.02 -5.46 -28.00
N CYS A 346 2.10 -4.49 -28.09
CA CYS A 346 0.87 -4.53 -28.90
C CYS A 346 -0.09 -5.68 -28.53
N GLY A 347 -0.11 -6.04 -27.25
CA GLY A 347 -1.05 -7.00 -26.66
C GLY A 347 -1.88 -6.39 -25.53
N TRP A 348 -2.61 -7.26 -24.84
CA TRP A 348 -3.54 -6.90 -23.77
C TRP A 348 -3.03 -7.46 -22.43
N ALA A 349 -2.88 -6.62 -21.41
CA ALA A 349 -2.26 -7.01 -20.14
C ALA A 349 -3.01 -8.18 -19.45
N GLN A 350 -2.39 -9.34 -19.23
CA GLN A 350 -3.11 -10.51 -18.71
C GLN A 350 -3.74 -10.29 -17.33
N ARG A 351 -3.04 -9.56 -16.44
CA ARG A 351 -3.43 -9.39 -15.04
C ARG A 351 -2.82 -8.14 -14.43
N VAL A 352 -3.66 -7.27 -13.87
CA VAL A 352 -3.27 -6.13 -13.02
C VAL A 352 -3.76 -6.40 -11.60
N VAL A 353 -2.93 -6.09 -10.59
CA VAL A 353 -3.27 -6.19 -9.17
C VAL A 353 -2.81 -4.92 -8.48
N GLN A 354 -3.74 -4.13 -7.95
CA GLN A 354 -3.44 -2.81 -7.39
C GLN A 354 -4.02 -2.64 -5.99
N ASP A 355 -3.17 -2.28 -5.03
CA ASP A 355 -3.54 -1.89 -3.67
C ASP A 355 -3.89 -0.40 -3.61
N MET A 356 -5.00 -0.06 -2.96
CA MET A 356 -5.59 1.27 -2.93
C MET A 356 -5.65 1.84 -1.51
N ILE A 357 -5.33 3.14 -1.40
CA ILE A 357 -5.57 3.99 -0.22
C ILE A 357 -6.75 4.93 -0.49
N PRO A 358 -7.41 5.51 0.52
CA PRO A 358 -8.49 6.45 0.29
C PRO A 358 -7.98 7.79 -0.27
N TRP A 359 -8.82 8.45 -1.04
CA TRP A 359 -8.63 9.81 -1.52
C TRP A 359 -9.84 10.69 -1.20
N ASP A 360 -9.55 11.96 -0.97
CA ASP A 360 -10.43 13.06 -0.60
C ASP A 360 -10.90 13.76 -1.88
N ALA A 361 -12.20 14.05 -1.99
CA ALA A 361 -12.81 14.61 -3.20
C ALA A 361 -12.76 16.15 -3.24
N GLY A 362 -12.36 16.80 -2.13
CA GLY A 362 -12.32 18.24 -1.97
C GLY A 362 -13.69 18.90 -1.83
N THR A 363 -14.74 18.18 -1.41
CA THR A 363 -16.12 18.68 -1.32
C THR A 363 -16.69 18.74 0.11
N ASP A 364 -16.20 17.94 1.07
CA ASP A 364 -16.59 18.05 2.48
C ASP A 364 -15.40 18.03 3.46
N ASN A 365 -15.35 19.02 4.34
CA ASN A 365 -14.28 19.32 5.28
C ASN A 365 -14.39 18.54 6.62
N GLY A 366 -15.11 17.42 6.63
CA GLY A 366 -15.15 16.47 7.75
C GLY A 366 -13.79 15.80 8.00
N VAL A 367 -13.53 15.38 9.24
CA VAL A 367 -12.18 14.92 9.67
C VAL A 367 -12.14 13.46 10.12
N THR A 368 -13.29 12.79 10.24
CA THR A 368 -13.44 11.38 10.61
C THR A 368 -14.71 10.79 9.98
N TYR A 369 -14.86 9.46 9.97
CA TYR A 369 -15.91 8.73 9.24
C TYR A 369 -17.34 9.25 9.49
N GLU A 370 -17.70 9.53 10.74
CA GLU A 370 -19.05 9.97 11.14
C GLU A 370 -19.09 11.49 11.44
N SER A 371 -18.34 12.30 10.68
CA SER A 371 -18.38 13.76 10.79
C SER A 371 -19.72 14.34 10.30
N PRO A 372 -20.25 15.41 10.93
CA PRO A 372 -21.31 16.21 10.33
C PRO A 372 -20.81 16.91 9.06
N ASN A 373 -21.63 16.92 8.00
CA ASN A 373 -21.30 17.56 6.72
C ASN A 373 -20.88 19.04 6.91
N LYS A 374 -19.76 19.40 6.30
CA LYS A 374 -19.13 20.73 6.35
C LYS A 374 -18.60 21.06 4.94
N PRO A 375 -19.43 21.59 4.02
CA PRO A 375 -19.03 21.79 2.63
C PRO A 375 -17.76 22.61 2.42
N THR A 376 -16.90 22.15 1.50
CA THR A 376 -15.62 22.76 1.13
C THR A 376 -15.84 23.87 0.10
N VAL A 377 -15.52 25.12 0.49
CA VAL A 377 -15.78 26.33 -0.31
C VAL A 377 -14.58 27.29 -0.24
N PRO A 378 -13.87 27.57 -1.35
CA PRO A 378 -14.03 26.95 -2.67
C PRO A 378 -13.74 25.44 -2.63
N GLN A 379 -14.23 24.70 -3.63
CA GLN A 379 -13.92 23.28 -3.79
C GLN A 379 -12.41 23.07 -3.90
N GLU A 380 -11.88 22.06 -3.22
CA GLU A 380 -10.47 21.69 -3.28
C GLU A 380 -10.19 20.63 -4.36
N LYS A 381 -8.92 20.30 -4.56
CA LYS A 381 -8.47 19.34 -5.57
C LYS A 381 -8.41 17.92 -5.01
N ILE A 382 -8.77 16.93 -5.83
CA ILE A 382 -8.72 15.52 -5.46
C ILE A 382 -7.30 15.14 -5.05
N ARG A 383 -7.15 14.57 -3.86
CA ARG A 383 -5.85 14.23 -3.24
C ARG A 383 -5.90 12.90 -2.51
N PRO A 384 -4.81 12.12 -2.42
CA PRO A 384 -4.75 11.00 -1.49
C PRO A 384 -4.85 11.50 -0.04
N LEU A 385 -5.43 10.70 0.85
CA LEU A 385 -5.29 10.92 2.29
C LEU A 385 -3.85 10.57 2.74
N THR A 386 -3.34 11.27 3.74
CA THR A 386 -2.06 10.94 4.39
C THR A 386 -2.26 10.64 5.89
N SER A 387 -1.32 9.92 6.50
CA SER A 387 -1.36 9.63 7.93
C SER A 387 -1.10 10.85 8.83
N LEU A 388 -0.98 12.06 8.27
CA LEU A 388 -0.71 13.30 8.98
C LEU A 388 -1.80 14.37 8.78
N ASP A 389 -2.82 14.11 7.96
CA ASP A 389 -3.82 15.11 7.53
C ASP A 389 -4.51 15.84 8.69
N HIS A 390 -4.95 15.11 9.72
CA HIS A 390 -5.56 15.70 10.91
C HIS A 390 -5.49 14.72 12.10
N PRO A 391 -5.20 15.14 13.35
CA PRO A 391 -5.10 14.22 14.50
C PRO A 391 -6.33 13.34 14.76
N GLN A 392 -7.53 13.84 14.41
CA GLN A 392 -8.79 13.11 14.54
C GLN A 392 -9.10 12.19 13.34
N SER A 393 -8.28 12.18 12.29
CA SER A 393 -8.46 11.24 11.17
C SER A 393 -8.25 9.80 11.63
N PRO A 394 -9.10 8.85 11.22
CA PRO A 394 -8.94 7.44 11.56
C PRO A 394 -7.68 6.83 10.94
N PHE A 395 -7.08 7.49 9.94
CA PHE A 395 -5.81 7.10 9.34
C PHE A 395 -4.59 7.83 9.93
N TYR A 396 -4.78 8.74 10.90
CA TYR A 396 -3.69 9.52 11.47
C TYR A 396 -2.78 8.72 12.42
N ASP A 397 -1.48 8.80 12.14
CA ASP A 397 -0.38 8.23 12.93
C ASP A 397 0.65 9.33 13.26
N PRO A 398 0.98 9.57 14.55
CA PRO A 398 1.93 10.61 14.97
C PRO A 398 3.41 10.32 14.61
N GLU A 399 3.74 9.09 14.22
CA GLU A 399 5.06 8.71 13.66
C GLU A 399 5.13 8.93 12.14
N GLY A 400 3.96 9.08 11.49
CA GLY A 400 3.84 9.20 10.04
C GLY A 400 3.99 7.87 9.30
N GLY A 401 3.73 7.86 7.99
CA GLY A 401 3.94 6.69 7.15
C GLY A 401 2.97 6.58 5.98
N ALA A 402 2.96 5.42 5.34
CA ALA A 402 1.97 5.06 4.33
C ALA A 402 0.73 4.47 4.99
N ILE A 403 -0.47 4.90 4.58
CA ILE A 403 -1.73 4.32 5.05
C ILE A 403 -1.81 2.86 4.59
N THR A 404 -2.14 1.94 5.51
CA THR A 404 -2.41 0.53 5.19
C THR A 404 -3.54 0.42 4.16
N PRO A 405 -3.36 -0.27 3.01
CA PRO A 405 -4.37 -0.35 1.96
C PRO A 405 -5.76 -0.78 2.44
N VAL A 406 -6.76 0.04 2.11
CA VAL A 406 -8.17 -0.17 2.47
C VAL A 406 -8.90 -1.08 1.49
N ALA A 407 -8.38 -1.24 0.28
CA ALA A 407 -8.92 -2.16 -0.71
C ALA A 407 -7.83 -2.62 -1.69
N ARG A 408 -8.08 -3.75 -2.35
CA ARG A 408 -7.29 -4.27 -3.47
C ARG A 408 -8.22 -4.50 -4.66
N VAL A 409 -7.78 -4.15 -5.86
CA VAL A 409 -8.47 -4.50 -7.10
C VAL A 409 -7.62 -5.48 -7.90
N VAL A 410 -8.28 -6.44 -8.53
CA VAL A 410 -7.68 -7.41 -9.45
C VAL A 410 -8.43 -7.30 -10.77
N VAL A 411 -7.69 -7.06 -11.86
CA VAL A 411 -8.22 -6.97 -13.23
C VAL A 411 -7.58 -8.11 -14.01
N GLU A 412 -8.38 -9.10 -14.40
CA GLU A 412 -7.92 -10.31 -15.09
C GLU A 412 -8.54 -10.40 -16.49
N ARG A 413 -7.71 -10.67 -17.51
CA ARG A 413 -8.17 -10.89 -18.88
C ARG A 413 -8.87 -12.24 -18.96
N ILE A 414 -10.07 -12.25 -19.55
CA ILE A 414 -10.92 -13.45 -19.67
C ILE A 414 -11.16 -13.88 -21.13
N ALA A 415 -11.06 -12.97 -22.08
CA ALA A 415 -11.14 -13.27 -23.51
C ALA A 415 -10.41 -12.23 -24.37
N ARG A 416 -10.04 -12.62 -25.60
CA ARG A 416 -9.62 -11.73 -26.71
C ARG A 416 -10.48 -12.03 -27.94
N LYS A 417 -10.80 -11.01 -28.75
CA LYS A 417 -11.63 -11.15 -29.97
C LYS A 417 -11.05 -10.37 -31.14
N GLY A 418 -11.12 -10.95 -32.34
CA GLY A 418 -10.53 -10.39 -33.56
C GLY A 418 -9.02 -10.64 -33.69
N GLU A 419 -8.45 -10.29 -34.83
CA GLU A 419 -7.02 -10.50 -35.12
C GLU A 419 -6.12 -9.82 -34.07
N GLN A 420 -5.15 -10.58 -33.56
CA GLN A 420 -4.20 -10.13 -32.54
C GLN A 420 -2.84 -9.82 -33.19
N CYS A 421 -2.17 -8.77 -32.75
CA CYS A 421 -0.90 -8.29 -33.31
C CYS A 421 0.22 -8.15 -32.27
N ASN A 422 0.12 -8.91 -31.17
CA ASN A 422 1.11 -8.96 -30.10
C ASN A 422 2.47 -9.47 -30.61
N VAL A 423 3.53 -8.70 -30.34
CA VAL A 423 4.91 -8.97 -30.80
C VAL A 423 5.51 -10.22 -30.14
N VAL A 424 5.08 -10.52 -28.90
CA VAL A 424 5.45 -11.72 -28.16
C VAL A 424 4.28 -12.71 -28.20
N PRO A 425 4.49 -14.01 -28.52
CA PRO A 425 3.43 -15.01 -28.48
C PRO A 425 2.82 -15.15 -27.08
N ASP A 426 1.54 -14.80 -26.98
CA ASP A 426 0.76 -14.90 -25.75
C ASP A 426 -0.09 -16.17 -25.80
N ASN A 427 0.50 -17.25 -25.29
CA ASN A 427 0.00 -18.63 -25.33
C ASN A 427 -0.89 -18.97 -24.13
N VAL A 428 -1.51 -17.98 -23.47
CA VAL A 428 -2.57 -18.25 -22.49
C VAL A 428 -3.84 -18.62 -23.24
N ASP A 429 -4.44 -19.76 -22.89
CA ASP A 429 -5.72 -20.22 -23.44
C ASP A 429 -6.89 -19.33 -22.94
N ASP A 430 -7.02 -18.13 -23.52
CA ASP A 430 -8.21 -17.30 -23.39
C ASP A 430 -9.45 -18.05 -23.91
N ILE A 431 -10.59 -17.91 -23.24
CA ILE A 431 -11.82 -18.56 -23.69
C ILE A 431 -12.31 -17.86 -24.96
N VAL A 432 -12.17 -18.54 -26.11
CA VAL A 432 -12.70 -18.10 -27.40
C VAL A 432 -14.23 -18.29 -27.41
N ALA A 433 -14.92 -17.39 -26.69
CA ALA A 433 -16.36 -17.27 -26.74
C ALA A 433 -16.75 -16.41 -27.95
N ASP A 434 -17.52 -16.97 -28.88
CA ASP A 434 -18.17 -16.24 -29.96
C ASP A 434 -19.32 -15.37 -29.38
N ILE A 435 -18.95 -14.26 -28.76
CA ILE A 435 -19.89 -13.29 -28.18
C ILE A 435 -20.67 -12.63 -29.33
N ALA A 436 -21.86 -13.16 -29.62
CA ALA A 436 -22.95 -12.42 -30.22
C ALA A 436 -23.50 -11.39 -29.22
N GLN A 437 -24.12 -10.31 -29.71
CA GLN A 437 -24.84 -9.38 -28.85
C GLN A 437 -26.20 -10.00 -28.47
N GLU A 438 -26.26 -10.63 -27.30
CA GLU A 438 -27.52 -10.72 -26.55
C GLU A 438 -27.56 -9.60 -25.52
N GLU A 439 -28.30 -8.53 -25.81
CA GLU A 439 -28.75 -7.58 -24.79
C GLU A 439 -29.88 -8.25 -23.98
N LYS A 440 -29.50 -9.16 -23.08
CA LYS A 440 -30.41 -9.70 -22.07
C LYS A 440 -30.49 -8.71 -20.91
N GLU A 441 -31.67 -8.10 -20.75
CA GLU A 441 -32.06 -7.45 -19.51
C GLU A 441 -32.08 -8.52 -18.39
N GLU A 442 -31.21 -8.39 -17.38
CA GLU A 442 -31.25 -9.24 -16.19
C GLU A 442 -32.48 -8.87 -15.32
N ASP A 443 -33.63 -9.48 -15.61
CA ASP A 443 -34.74 -9.58 -14.64
C ASP A 443 -34.27 -10.50 -13.49
N ASP A 444 -34.35 -10.03 -12.23
CA ASP A 444 -33.94 -10.75 -11.00
C ASP A 444 -34.88 -11.96 -10.69
N THR A 445 -35.41 -12.65 -11.71
CA THR A 445 -36.20 -13.89 -11.58
C THR A 445 -35.29 -15.10 -11.46
N PRO A 446 -35.41 -15.93 -10.41
CA PRO A 446 -34.74 -17.22 -10.35
C PRO A 446 -35.15 -18.12 -11.52
N GLU A 447 -34.19 -18.81 -12.14
CA GLU A 447 -34.41 -19.73 -13.27
C GLU A 447 -35.43 -20.85 -12.95
N THR A 448 -35.66 -21.13 -11.67
CA THR A 448 -36.67 -22.08 -11.17
C THR A 448 -38.12 -21.59 -11.29
N CYS A 449 -38.37 -20.33 -11.67
CA CYS A 449 -39.69 -19.69 -11.65
C CYS A 449 -40.05 -19.11 -13.03
N ILE A 450 -40.86 -19.83 -13.81
CA ILE A 450 -41.29 -19.41 -15.16
C ILE A 450 -42.54 -18.53 -15.03
N TYR A 451 -42.46 -17.27 -15.45
CA TYR A 451 -43.58 -16.31 -15.41
C TYR A 451 -44.21 -16.05 -16.80
N SER A 452 -45.34 -15.32 -16.81
CA SER A 452 -45.82 -14.57 -17.97
C SER A 452 -45.01 -13.30 -18.17
N ASN A 453 -45.10 -12.73 -19.36
CA ASN A 453 -44.78 -11.33 -19.58
C ASN A 453 -45.60 -10.47 -18.59
N TRP A 454 -45.05 -9.33 -18.20
CA TRP A 454 -45.76 -8.33 -17.42
C TRP A 454 -46.95 -7.75 -18.19
N SER A 455 -48.02 -7.41 -17.48
CA SER A 455 -49.07 -6.53 -18.01
C SER A 455 -48.50 -5.14 -18.35
N PRO A 456 -49.18 -4.37 -19.21
CA PRO A 456 -49.01 -2.91 -19.22
C PRO A 456 -49.17 -2.33 -17.82
N TRP A 457 -48.53 -1.18 -17.58
CA TRP A 457 -48.76 -0.39 -16.37
C TRP A 457 -50.18 0.14 -16.29
N SER A 458 -50.75 0.17 -15.08
CA SER A 458 -52.01 0.84 -14.78
C SER A 458 -51.93 2.35 -15.03
N ALA A 459 -53.09 3.01 -15.07
CA ALA A 459 -53.17 4.44 -14.83
C ALA A 459 -52.49 4.80 -13.50
N CYS A 460 -51.96 6.02 -13.40
CA CYS A 460 -51.34 6.51 -12.17
C CYS A 460 -52.42 6.67 -11.08
N SER A 461 -52.13 6.25 -9.84
CA SER A 461 -53.09 6.32 -8.72
C SER A 461 -53.43 7.75 -8.24
N SER A 462 -52.96 8.78 -8.95
CA SER A 462 -53.27 10.19 -8.73
C SER A 462 -53.97 10.74 -9.96
N ALA A 463 -55.20 11.22 -9.79
CA ALA A 463 -55.94 11.96 -10.81
C ALA A 463 -55.57 13.47 -10.85
N THR A 464 -54.80 13.94 -9.87
CA THR A 464 -54.25 15.30 -9.79
C THR A 464 -52.73 15.28 -10.01
N CYS A 465 -52.11 16.46 -10.09
CA CYS A 465 -50.66 16.67 -10.30
C CYS A 465 -49.80 16.32 -9.07
N ASP A 466 -50.19 15.28 -8.33
CA ASP A 466 -49.53 14.77 -7.14
C ASP A 466 -48.78 13.46 -7.45
N LYS A 467 -47.97 12.99 -6.49
CA LYS A 467 -47.20 11.74 -6.61
C LYS A 467 -48.11 10.52 -6.41
N GLY A 468 -48.42 9.84 -7.51
CA GLY A 468 -49.12 8.55 -7.49
C GLY A 468 -48.18 7.35 -7.58
N LYS A 469 -48.77 6.15 -7.66
CA LYS A 469 -48.11 4.91 -8.04
C LYS A 469 -48.86 4.27 -9.21
N ARG A 470 -48.14 3.61 -10.12
CA ARG A 470 -48.70 2.73 -11.14
C ARG A 470 -48.32 1.28 -10.84
N MET A 471 -49.17 0.35 -11.23
CA MET A 471 -49.08 -1.08 -10.89
C MET A 471 -49.05 -1.92 -12.16
N ARG A 472 -48.27 -3.01 -12.16
CA ARG A 472 -48.32 -4.08 -13.18
C ARG A 472 -48.31 -5.45 -12.52
N GLN A 473 -48.75 -6.47 -13.25
CA GLN A 473 -48.83 -7.85 -12.75
C GLN A 473 -48.35 -8.89 -13.77
N ARG A 474 -47.79 -10.01 -13.27
CA ARG A 474 -47.42 -11.20 -14.06
C ARG A 474 -47.87 -12.47 -13.34
N MET A 475 -48.28 -13.48 -14.09
CA MET A 475 -48.67 -14.78 -13.55
C MET A 475 -47.47 -15.72 -13.50
N LEU A 476 -47.37 -16.56 -12.47
CA LEU A 476 -46.42 -17.69 -12.45
C LEU A 476 -47.01 -18.81 -13.32
N LYS A 477 -46.33 -19.19 -14.41
CA LYS A 477 -46.73 -20.27 -15.33
C LYS A 477 -46.29 -21.64 -14.84
N ALA A 478 -45.10 -21.74 -14.26
CA ALA A 478 -44.55 -22.98 -13.70
C ALA A 478 -43.47 -22.68 -12.65
N GLN A 479 -43.29 -23.62 -11.73
CA GLN A 479 -42.22 -23.62 -10.73
C GLN A 479 -41.50 -24.97 -10.81
N LEU A 480 -40.20 -24.93 -11.13
CA LEU A 480 -39.36 -26.10 -11.37
C LEU A 480 -38.85 -26.74 -10.07
N ASP A 481 -38.71 -25.95 -9.00
CA ASP A 481 -38.36 -26.42 -7.66
C ASP A 481 -39.32 -25.85 -6.61
N LEU A 482 -40.03 -26.75 -5.91
CA LEU A 482 -40.98 -26.44 -4.82
C LEU A 482 -40.29 -25.96 -3.53
N SER A 483 -38.97 -26.10 -3.41
CA SER A 483 -38.19 -25.67 -2.25
C SER A 483 -37.81 -24.18 -2.28
N VAL A 484 -37.84 -23.55 -3.47
CA VAL A 484 -37.49 -22.14 -3.70
C VAL A 484 -38.76 -21.29 -3.82
N PRO A 485 -39.08 -20.37 -2.88
CA PRO A 485 -40.28 -19.54 -2.98
C PRO A 485 -40.17 -18.49 -4.10
N CYS A 486 -40.96 -18.64 -5.17
CA CYS A 486 -41.04 -17.67 -6.27
C CYS A 486 -41.67 -16.33 -5.80
N PRO A 487 -40.94 -15.20 -5.79
CA PRO A 487 -41.47 -13.93 -5.27
C PRO A 487 -42.38 -13.18 -6.27
N HIS A 488 -43.08 -12.17 -5.76
CA HIS A 488 -43.70 -11.03 -6.46
C HIS A 488 -44.27 -11.25 -7.87
N THR A 489 -45.58 -11.50 -7.93
CA THR A 489 -46.43 -11.42 -9.13
C THR A 489 -46.92 -10.00 -9.45
N GLN A 490 -46.59 -9.00 -8.64
CA GLN A 490 -47.06 -7.63 -8.72
C GLN A 490 -45.91 -6.64 -8.44
N ASP A 491 -45.89 -5.53 -9.18
CA ASP A 491 -44.84 -4.51 -9.16
C ASP A 491 -45.46 -3.09 -9.16
N PHE A 492 -44.78 -2.13 -8.55
CA PHE A 492 -45.29 -0.79 -8.22
C PHE A 492 -44.24 0.30 -8.44
N GLU A 493 -44.47 1.17 -9.43
CA GLU A 493 -43.56 2.27 -9.80
C GLU A 493 -44.15 3.64 -9.42
N PRO A 494 -43.34 4.61 -8.95
CA PRO A 494 -43.79 6.00 -8.78
C PRO A 494 -44.21 6.64 -10.10
N CYS A 495 -45.24 7.50 -10.07
CA CYS A 495 -45.69 8.26 -11.24
C CYS A 495 -46.23 9.64 -10.84
N MET A 496 -46.38 10.52 -11.83
CA MET A 496 -47.09 11.79 -11.69
C MET A 496 -48.31 11.78 -12.62
N GLY A 497 -49.42 12.38 -12.19
CA GLY A 497 -50.61 12.53 -13.03
C GLY A 497 -50.36 13.54 -14.18
N PRO A 498 -50.85 13.27 -15.41
CA PRO A 498 -50.83 14.25 -16.50
C PRO A 498 -51.81 15.40 -16.24
N GLY A 499 -51.56 16.58 -16.80
CA GLY A 499 -52.46 17.73 -16.61
C GLY A 499 -52.33 18.84 -17.65
N CYS A 500 -53.47 19.47 -17.94
CA CYS A 500 -53.67 20.76 -18.62
C CYS A 500 -53.34 20.85 -20.13
N SER A 501 -54.31 20.42 -20.95
CA SER A 501 -54.73 21.15 -22.16
C SER A 501 -56.25 20.98 -22.32
N ASP A 502 -56.97 22.04 -22.69
CA ASP A 502 -58.44 22.10 -22.60
C ASP A 502 -59.21 21.39 -23.74
N GLU A 503 -60.48 21.07 -23.44
CA GLU A 503 -61.60 20.67 -24.33
C GLU A 503 -61.40 19.49 -25.32
N GLU A 504 -61.91 18.31 -24.96
CA GLU A 504 -63.26 17.86 -25.40
C GLU A 504 -63.74 16.63 -24.61
N GLY A 505 -65.05 16.51 -24.38
CA GLY A 505 -65.65 15.49 -23.51
C GLY A 505 -65.53 14.07 -24.06
N SER A 506 -64.63 13.26 -23.50
CA SER A 506 -64.34 11.91 -23.99
C SER A 506 -65.36 10.88 -23.48
N THR A 507 -65.91 10.06 -24.39
CA THR A 507 -66.77 8.92 -24.00
C THR A 507 -65.94 7.72 -23.55
N CYS A 508 -66.56 6.78 -22.82
CA CYS A 508 -65.84 5.66 -22.20
C CYS A 508 -65.01 4.87 -23.22
N THR A 509 -63.68 4.93 -23.06
CA THR A 509 -62.72 4.40 -24.02
C THR A 509 -62.09 3.14 -23.45
N MET A 510 -62.21 2.03 -24.16
CA MET A 510 -61.65 0.73 -23.78
C MET A 510 -60.19 0.57 -24.25
N SER A 511 -59.45 -0.36 -23.64
CA SER A 511 -58.22 -0.87 -24.22
C SER A 511 -58.51 -1.67 -25.49
N GLU A 512 -57.46 -1.90 -26.28
CA GLU A 512 -57.46 -3.01 -27.23
C GLU A 512 -57.57 -4.33 -26.44
N TRP A 513 -58.06 -5.38 -27.10
CA TRP A 513 -58.12 -6.70 -26.50
C TRP A 513 -56.71 -7.26 -26.28
N ILE A 514 -56.50 -7.87 -25.10
CA ILE A 514 -55.32 -8.71 -24.85
C ILE A 514 -55.34 -9.88 -25.84
N THR A 515 -54.17 -10.39 -26.21
CA THR A 515 -54.03 -11.59 -27.06
C THR A 515 -54.78 -12.78 -26.46
N TRP A 516 -55.48 -13.55 -27.30
CA TRP A 516 -56.18 -14.77 -26.88
C TRP A 516 -55.31 -15.69 -26.02
N SER A 517 -55.89 -16.22 -24.94
CA SER A 517 -55.29 -17.29 -24.16
C SER A 517 -55.16 -18.59 -24.98
N PRO A 518 -54.28 -19.52 -24.57
CA PRO A 518 -54.21 -20.84 -25.18
C PRO A 518 -55.57 -21.56 -25.13
N CYS A 519 -55.85 -22.39 -26.14
CA CYS A 519 -57.07 -23.19 -26.14
C CYS A 519 -57.10 -24.12 -24.91
N SER A 520 -58.24 -24.20 -24.23
CA SER A 520 -58.40 -24.99 -22.99
C SER A 520 -58.22 -26.50 -23.16
N MET A 521 -58.12 -26.97 -24.42
CA MET A 521 -57.89 -28.36 -24.80
C MET A 521 -56.76 -28.42 -25.83
N SER A 522 -55.87 -29.40 -25.71
CA SER A 522 -54.73 -29.61 -26.63
C SER A 522 -55.08 -30.38 -27.91
N CYS A 523 -56.27 -30.98 -27.97
CA CYS A 523 -56.86 -31.57 -29.18
C CYS A 523 -58.40 -31.49 -29.14
N GLY A 524 -59.04 -31.41 -30.30
CA GLY A 524 -60.50 -31.27 -30.41
C GLY A 524 -60.99 -29.85 -30.08
N MET A 525 -62.24 -29.73 -29.63
CA MET A 525 -62.88 -28.44 -29.35
C MET A 525 -62.69 -28.02 -27.89
N GLY A 526 -62.07 -26.86 -27.68
CA GLY A 526 -61.94 -26.18 -26.40
C GLY A 526 -62.48 -24.74 -26.44
N LEU A 527 -62.18 -23.98 -25.39
CA LEU A 527 -62.47 -22.54 -25.29
C LEU A 527 -61.18 -21.75 -25.14
N ARG A 528 -61.14 -20.55 -25.72
CA ARG A 528 -60.11 -19.54 -25.46
C ARG A 528 -60.76 -18.24 -25.01
N SER A 529 -60.09 -17.55 -24.10
CA SER A 529 -60.55 -16.32 -23.45
C SER A 529 -59.66 -15.13 -23.83
N ARG A 530 -60.22 -13.92 -23.80
CA ARG A 530 -59.42 -12.69 -23.77
C ARG A 530 -60.12 -11.61 -22.98
N GLU A 531 -59.32 -10.69 -22.46
CA GLU A 531 -59.76 -9.59 -21.61
C GLU A 531 -59.37 -8.23 -22.19
N ARG A 532 -60.10 -7.19 -21.78
CA ARG A 532 -59.78 -5.78 -22.02
C ARG A 532 -60.22 -4.94 -20.83
N TYR A 533 -59.52 -3.84 -20.58
CA TYR A 533 -59.78 -2.94 -19.46
C TYR A 533 -60.28 -1.57 -19.95
N VAL A 534 -60.84 -0.77 -19.04
CA VAL A 534 -61.22 0.61 -19.34
C VAL A 534 -59.95 1.47 -19.35
N LYS A 535 -59.68 2.19 -20.44
CA LYS A 535 -58.57 3.18 -20.51
C LYS A 535 -58.98 4.52 -19.90
N GLN A 536 -60.24 4.93 -20.09
CA GLN A 536 -60.78 6.19 -19.57
C GLN A 536 -62.27 6.01 -19.19
N PHE A 537 -62.61 6.38 -17.95
CA PHE A 537 -63.98 6.44 -17.44
C PHE A 537 -64.61 7.80 -17.75
N PRO A 538 -65.95 7.91 -17.84
CA PRO A 538 -66.63 9.20 -17.94
C PRO A 538 -66.49 10.03 -16.65
N ASP A 539 -66.27 11.35 -16.78
CA ASP A 539 -66.13 12.26 -15.63
C ASP A 539 -67.40 12.38 -14.77
N ASP A 540 -68.57 12.01 -15.32
CA ASP A 540 -69.87 11.91 -14.63
C ASP A 540 -69.96 10.72 -13.65
N GLY A 541 -68.88 9.96 -13.45
CA GLY A 541 -68.79 8.86 -12.49
C GLY A 541 -69.64 7.62 -12.83
N SER A 542 -70.17 7.55 -14.05
CA SER A 542 -71.00 6.45 -14.52
C SER A 542 -70.18 5.22 -14.94
N VAL A 543 -70.65 4.03 -14.57
CA VAL A 543 -69.95 2.76 -14.84
C VAL A 543 -70.11 2.34 -16.30
N CYS A 544 -68.99 2.10 -16.99
CA CYS A 544 -69.01 1.60 -18.36
C CYS A 544 -69.64 0.20 -18.45
N THR A 545 -70.63 0.04 -19.31
CA THR A 545 -71.42 -1.20 -19.47
C THR A 545 -70.91 -2.14 -20.57
N LEU A 546 -69.72 -1.89 -21.12
CA LEU A 546 -69.11 -2.69 -22.18
C LEU A 546 -68.46 -3.96 -21.61
N PRO A 547 -68.57 -5.13 -22.29
CA PRO A 547 -68.00 -6.38 -21.80
C PRO A 547 -66.46 -6.30 -21.78
N THR A 548 -65.88 -6.72 -20.65
CA THR A 548 -64.43 -6.78 -20.40
C THR A 548 -63.80 -8.13 -20.72
N GLU A 549 -64.60 -9.17 -20.87
CA GLU A 549 -64.19 -10.55 -21.18
C GLU A 549 -64.90 -11.02 -22.46
N GLU A 550 -64.20 -11.80 -23.29
CA GLU A 550 -64.74 -12.45 -24.48
C GLU A 550 -64.22 -13.89 -24.55
N ASN A 551 -65.11 -14.84 -24.84
CA ASN A 551 -64.81 -16.27 -24.91
C ASN A 551 -65.23 -16.85 -26.27
N GLU A 552 -64.30 -17.54 -26.93
CA GLU A 552 -64.47 -18.11 -28.27
C GLU A 552 -64.18 -19.62 -28.24
N LYS A 553 -64.88 -20.39 -29.08
CA LYS A 553 -64.60 -21.82 -29.29
C LYS A 553 -63.41 -21.98 -30.22
N CYS A 554 -62.39 -22.69 -29.76
CA CYS A 554 -61.21 -23.04 -30.54
C CYS A 554 -61.22 -24.54 -30.86
N ILE A 555 -60.74 -24.91 -32.04
CA ILE A 555 -60.55 -26.30 -32.45
C ILE A 555 -59.06 -26.50 -32.72
N VAL A 556 -58.46 -27.53 -32.11
CA VAL A 556 -57.05 -27.88 -32.28
C VAL A 556 -56.97 -29.28 -32.90
N ASN A 557 -56.59 -29.34 -34.18
CA ASN A 557 -56.44 -30.53 -35.01
C ASN A 557 -57.70 -31.43 -35.12
N GLU A 558 -58.32 -31.46 -36.30
CA GLU A 558 -59.49 -32.32 -36.56
C GLU A 558 -59.13 -33.82 -36.73
N GLU A 559 -57.87 -34.14 -37.01
CA GLU A 559 -57.38 -35.52 -37.18
C GLU A 559 -56.41 -35.92 -36.05
N CYS A 560 -56.93 -36.56 -35.01
CA CYS A 560 -56.12 -37.21 -33.96
C CYS A 560 -56.32 -38.73 -33.96
N THR A 561 -55.41 -39.47 -34.58
CA THR A 561 -55.41 -40.94 -34.56
C THR A 561 -54.96 -41.48 -33.19
N PRO A 562 -55.74 -42.34 -32.52
CA PRO A 562 -55.50 -42.71 -31.13
C PRO A 562 -54.46 -43.84 -30.98
N ASN A 563 -53.16 -43.55 -31.18
CA ASN A 563 -52.08 -44.44 -30.69
C ASN A 563 -50.65 -43.83 -30.63
N SER A 564 -50.42 -42.57 -31.00
CA SER A 564 -49.11 -41.92 -30.89
C SER A 564 -49.04 -40.96 -29.70
N CYS A 565 -48.32 -41.33 -28.64
CA CYS A 565 -47.92 -40.37 -27.61
C CYS A 565 -46.94 -39.34 -28.19
N LEU A 566 -47.20 -38.05 -27.93
CA LEU A 566 -46.31 -36.98 -28.37
C LEU A 566 -45.15 -36.89 -27.38
N VAL A 567 -43.92 -37.08 -27.86
CA VAL A 567 -42.67 -36.84 -27.12
C VAL A 567 -42.15 -35.43 -27.40
N THR A 568 -41.25 -34.94 -26.55
CA THR A 568 -40.39 -33.80 -26.87
C THR A 568 -39.35 -34.21 -27.93
N GLU A 569 -38.67 -33.20 -28.49
CA GLU A 569 -37.38 -33.43 -29.14
C GLU A 569 -36.38 -34.01 -28.12
N TRP A 570 -35.32 -34.65 -28.62
CA TRP A 570 -34.25 -35.15 -27.76
C TRP A 570 -33.51 -33.99 -27.10
N GLY A 571 -33.23 -34.13 -25.80
CA GLY A 571 -32.23 -33.29 -25.14
C GLY A 571 -30.85 -33.48 -25.76
N GLU A 572 -29.94 -32.57 -25.41
CA GLU A 572 -28.53 -32.71 -25.79
C GLU A 572 -27.92 -34.00 -25.21
N TRP A 573 -26.80 -34.44 -25.79
CA TRP A 573 -26.09 -35.60 -25.28
C TRP A 573 -25.32 -35.23 -24.01
N ASP A 574 -25.54 -35.99 -22.93
CA ASP A 574 -24.68 -35.95 -21.76
C ASP A 574 -23.21 -36.19 -22.15
N SER A 575 -22.31 -35.58 -21.37
CA SER A 575 -20.88 -35.88 -21.41
C SER A 575 -20.62 -37.39 -21.38
N CYS A 576 -19.62 -37.84 -22.16
CA CYS A 576 -19.24 -39.25 -22.23
C CYS A 576 -18.92 -39.81 -20.83
N SER A 577 -19.48 -40.98 -20.49
CA SER A 577 -19.32 -41.59 -19.15
C SER A 577 -17.90 -42.03 -18.80
N ALA A 578 -16.98 -42.00 -19.77
CA ALA A 578 -15.55 -42.16 -19.58
C ALA A 578 -14.83 -40.92 -20.13
N THR A 579 -13.73 -40.52 -19.51
CA THR A 579 -12.88 -39.39 -19.95
C THR A 579 -11.78 -39.80 -20.94
N CYS A 580 -11.47 -41.09 -21.03
CA CYS A 580 -10.55 -41.70 -21.99
C CYS A 580 -11.09 -43.10 -22.39
N GLY A 581 -10.69 -43.60 -23.56
CA GLY A 581 -11.11 -44.91 -24.08
C GLY A 581 -12.59 -44.97 -24.49
N LEU A 582 -13.21 -46.14 -24.34
CA LEU A 582 -14.61 -46.37 -24.71
C LEU A 582 -15.55 -46.04 -23.55
N GLY A 583 -16.39 -45.03 -23.72
CA GLY A 583 -17.47 -44.66 -22.81
C GLY A 583 -18.85 -44.76 -23.47
N MET A 584 -19.86 -44.30 -22.74
CA MET A 584 -21.23 -44.16 -23.24
C MET A 584 -21.75 -42.76 -22.92
N LYS A 585 -22.32 -42.08 -23.91
CA LYS A 585 -23.12 -40.87 -23.71
C LYS A 585 -24.59 -41.28 -23.75
N ARG A 586 -25.43 -40.54 -23.03
CA ARG A 586 -26.88 -40.76 -22.99
C ARG A 586 -27.62 -39.46 -23.31
N ARG A 587 -28.85 -39.55 -23.80
CA ARG A 587 -29.77 -38.41 -23.89
C ARG A 587 -31.18 -38.87 -23.58
N GLU A 588 -31.98 -37.97 -23.03
CA GLU A 588 -33.37 -38.24 -22.67
C GLU A 588 -34.34 -37.32 -23.42
N ARG A 589 -35.59 -37.78 -23.55
CA ARG A 589 -36.72 -36.97 -24.02
C ARG A 589 -37.96 -37.32 -23.21
N MET A 590 -38.77 -36.31 -22.94
CA MET A 590 -39.94 -36.45 -22.07
C MET A 590 -41.20 -36.73 -22.90
N VAL A 591 -42.14 -37.46 -22.32
CA VAL A 591 -43.48 -37.65 -22.93
C VAL A 591 -44.27 -36.37 -22.71
N LYS A 592 -44.47 -35.59 -23.78
CA LYS A 592 -45.15 -34.29 -23.76
C LYS A 592 -46.65 -34.41 -23.50
N MET A 593 -47.28 -35.50 -23.95
CA MET A 593 -48.63 -35.91 -23.54
C MET A 593 -48.74 -37.46 -23.50
N PRO A 594 -49.24 -38.06 -22.40
CA PRO A 594 -49.51 -39.49 -22.33
C PRO A 594 -50.75 -39.87 -23.18
N PRO A 595 -50.93 -41.15 -23.53
CA PRO A 595 -52.16 -41.63 -24.17
C PRO A 595 -53.41 -41.37 -23.30
N PRO A 596 -54.56 -41.01 -23.90
CA PRO A 596 -55.80 -40.74 -23.13
C PRO A 596 -56.37 -41.98 -22.44
N ASP A 597 -55.95 -43.18 -22.84
CA ASP A 597 -56.36 -44.47 -22.26
C ASP A 597 -55.50 -44.87 -21.03
N GLY A 598 -54.61 -43.98 -20.57
CA GLY A 598 -53.75 -44.21 -19.39
C GLY A 598 -52.64 -45.25 -19.59
N SER A 599 -52.49 -45.77 -20.81
CA SER A 599 -51.47 -46.76 -21.17
C SER A 599 -50.05 -46.18 -21.21
N ILE A 600 -49.05 -47.02 -20.92
CA ILE A 600 -47.65 -46.59 -20.91
C ILE A 600 -47.20 -46.29 -22.34
N CYS A 601 -46.71 -45.06 -22.57
CA CYS A 601 -46.17 -44.63 -23.85
C CYS A 601 -44.97 -45.51 -24.26
N GLY A 602 -45.10 -46.23 -25.38
CA GLY A 602 -44.05 -47.12 -25.90
C GLY A 602 -42.91 -46.42 -26.66
N ALA A 603 -42.77 -45.10 -26.53
CA ALA A 603 -41.67 -44.36 -27.16
C ALA A 603 -40.40 -44.44 -26.30
N GLU A 604 -39.26 -44.65 -26.93
CA GLU A 604 -37.96 -44.68 -26.26
C GLU A 604 -37.65 -43.30 -25.66
N VAL A 605 -37.66 -43.18 -24.33
CA VAL A 605 -37.39 -41.92 -23.59
C VAL A 605 -35.92 -41.71 -23.24
N LEU A 606 -35.07 -42.73 -23.42
CA LEU A 606 -33.64 -42.73 -23.13
C LEU A 606 -32.90 -43.40 -24.30
N GLU A 607 -31.90 -42.72 -24.85
CA GLU A 607 -31.02 -43.23 -25.90
C GLU A 607 -29.58 -43.24 -25.38
N VAL A 608 -28.81 -44.29 -25.71
CA VAL A 608 -27.43 -44.46 -25.23
C VAL A 608 -26.53 -44.86 -26.41
N GLU A 609 -25.50 -44.05 -26.67
CA GLU A 609 -24.56 -44.25 -27.78
C GLU A 609 -23.13 -44.37 -27.24
N LYS A 610 -22.30 -45.21 -27.88
CA LYS A 610 -20.90 -45.38 -27.53
C LYS A 610 -20.08 -44.18 -28.00
N CYS A 611 -19.35 -43.56 -27.08
CA CYS A 611 -18.40 -42.49 -27.38
C CYS A 611 -16.97 -43.03 -27.26
N MET A 612 -16.10 -42.64 -28.18
CA MET A 612 -14.69 -43.03 -28.18
C MET A 612 -13.84 -41.79 -27.88
N MET A 613 -13.36 -41.74 -26.65
CA MET A 613 -12.50 -40.70 -26.09
C MET A 613 -11.01 -41.05 -26.35
N PRO A 614 -10.06 -40.11 -26.15
CA PRO A 614 -8.63 -40.36 -26.38
C PRO A 614 -8.12 -41.61 -25.66
N GLU A 615 -7.12 -42.29 -26.22
CA GLU A 615 -6.58 -43.52 -25.63
C GLU A 615 -6.03 -43.28 -24.22
N CYS A 616 -6.38 -44.17 -23.27
CA CYS A 616 -5.94 -44.07 -21.88
C CYS A 616 -4.45 -44.42 -21.70
N HIS A 617 -3.54 -43.55 -22.13
CA HIS A 617 -2.13 -43.62 -21.73
C HIS A 617 -1.87 -42.71 -20.54
N THR A 618 -1.57 -43.33 -19.39
CA THR A 618 -0.99 -42.73 -18.17
C THR A 618 -1.47 -41.32 -17.83
N ILE A 619 -2.70 -41.20 -17.29
CA ILE A 619 -3.13 -39.99 -16.58
C ILE A 619 -2.14 -39.77 -15.41
N PRO A 620 -1.51 -38.59 -15.28
CA PRO A 620 -0.52 -38.35 -14.23
C PRO A 620 -1.18 -38.37 -12.84
N CYS A 621 -0.53 -39.04 -11.88
CA CYS A 621 -1.06 -39.19 -10.52
C CYS A 621 -1.27 -37.82 -9.84
N MET A 622 -2.49 -37.56 -9.35
CA MET A 622 -2.80 -36.32 -8.62
C MET A 622 -2.19 -36.32 -7.23
N LEU A 623 -0.96 -35.83 -7.17
CA LEU A 623 -0.16 -35.67 -5.97
C LEU A 623 -0.44 -34.31 -5.31
N SER A 624 -0.20 -34.22 -4.00
CA SER A 624 -0.19 -32.95 -3.29
C SER A 624 0.98 -32.07 -3.76
N PRO A 625 0.92 -30.75 -3.53
CA PRO A 625 2.17 -30.00 -3.42
C PRO A 625 3.08 -30.67 -2.39
N TRP A 626 4.39 -30.55 -2.59
CA TRP A 626 5.38 -30.95 -1.60
C TRP A 626 5.19 -30.17 -0.29
N SER A 627 5.50 -30.80 0.84
CA SER A 627 5.74 -30.11 2.09
C SER A 627 6.89 -29.11 1.97
N ASP A 628 6.99 -28.21 2.94
CA ASP A 628 8.23 -27.52 3.21
C ASP A 628 9.38 -28.50 3.45
N TRP A 629 10.61 -28.04 3.23
CA TRP A 629 11.81 -28.80 3.54
C TRP A 629 12.02 -28.89 5.06
N SER A 630 12.42 -30.07 5.53
CA SER A 630 12.95 -30.23 6.88
C SER A 630 14.26 -29.45 7.09
N ASP A 631 14.62 -29.24 8.35
CA ASP A 631 15.92 -28.71 8.73
C ASP A 631 17.06 -29.56 8.14
N CYS A 632 18.19 -28.91 7.84
CA CYS A 632 19.37 -29.59 7.33
C CYS A 632 19.88 -30.63 8.35
N SER A 633 20.23 -31.84 7.90
CA SER A 633 20.67 -32.96 8.75
C SER A 633 21.98 -32.73 9.52
N VAL A 634 22.59 -31.56 9.38
CA VAL A 634 23.82 -31.10 10.04
C VAL A 634 23.64 -29.64 10.43
N THR A 635 24.38 -29.17 11.43
CA THR A 635 24.38 -27.75 11.85
C THR A 635 25.43 -26.90 11.12
N CYS A 636 26.36 -27.53 10.40
CA CYS A 636 27.41 -26.88 9.62
C CYS A 636 27.88 -27.79 8.45
N GLY A 637 28.42 -27.18 7.40
CA GLY A 637 28.94 -27.90 6.23
C GLY A 637 27.85 -28.53 5.36
N LYS A 638 28.12 -29.73 4.83
CA LYS A 638 27.28 -30.41 3.84
C LYS A 638 26.37 -31.43 4.51
N GLY A 639 25.06 -31.26 4.39
CA GLY A 639 24.05 -32.19 4.88
C GLY A 639 23.00 -32.52 3.82
N MET A 640 21.90 -33.11 4.27
CA MET A 640 20.72 -33.36 3.45
C MET A 640 19.47 -32.79 4.15
N ARG A 641 18.50 -32.33 3.36
CA ARG A 641 17.16 -31.97 3.82
C ARG A 641 16.13 -32.79 3.03
N THR A 642 14.98 -33.02 3.63
CA THR A 642 13.94 -33.92 3.11
C THR A 642 12.58 -33.24 3.06
N ARG A 643 11.73 -33.61 2.10
CA ARG A 643 10.33 -33.20 2.04
C ARG A 643 9.47 -34.32 1.49
N GLN A 644 8.16 -34.26 1.73
CA GLN A 644 7.22 -35.33 1.37
C GLN A 644 5.98 -34.78 0.67
N ARG A 645 5.34 -35.59 -0.17
CA ARG A 645 4.04 -35.34 -0.80
C ARG A 645 3.14 -36.57 -0.66
N VAL A 646 1.83 -36.38 -0.75
CA VAL A 646 0.84 -37.45 -0.59
C VAL A 646 -0.06 -37.53 -1.82
N LEU A 647 -0.58 -38.73 -2.13
CA LEU A 647 -1.63 -38.90 -3.14
C LEU A 647 -2.94 -38.27 -2.63
N LYS A 648 -3.65 -37.51 -3.48
CA LYS A 648 -4.88 -36.80 -3.08
C LYS A 648 -6.15 -37.64 -3.17
N SER A 649 -6.14 -38.78 -3.86
CA SER A 649 -7.26 -39.72 -3.92
C SER A 649 -6.92 -41.04 -3.23
N PRO A 650 -7.92 -41.76 -2.67
CA PRO A 650 -7.77 -43.18 -2.37
C PRO A 650 -7.38 -43.95 -3.63
N VAL A 651 -6.57 -45.00 -3.48
CA VAL A 651 -6.15 -45.85 -4.60
C VAL A 651 -7.12 -47.02 -4.75
N GLU A 652 -7.98 -46.93 -5.75
CA GLU A 652 -8.52 -48.11 -6.43
C GLU A 652 -8.12 -48.04 -7.90
N LEU A 653 -7.55 -49.13 -8.42
CA LEU A 653 -7.22 -49.37 -9.84
C LEU A 653 -6.07 -48.53 -10.46
N GLY A 654 -4.95 -48.34 -9.76
CA GLY A 654 -3.69 -47.91 -10.40
C GLY A 654 -2.44 -47.93 -9.51
N GLU A 655 -1.32 -48.46 -10.01
CA GLU A 655 0.00 -48.35 -9.36
C GLU A 655 0.67 -47.01 -9.73
N CYS A 656 0.64 -46.03 -8.82
CA CYS A 656 1.38 -44.78 -8.98
C CYS A 656 2.87 -44.96 -8.64
N ILE A 657 3.71 -45.10 -9.67
CA ILE A 657 5.17 -45.14 -9.56
C ILE A 657 5.71 -43.70 -9.58
N GLU A 658 5.52 -42.97 -8.46
CA GLU A 658 5.93 -41.57 -8.29
C GLU A 658 6.56 -41.36 -6.91
N ASP A 659 7.72 -40.69 -6.85
CA ASP A 659 8.47 -40.50 -5.60
C ASP A 659 7.68 -39.65 -4.59
N LEU A 660 7.32 -40.22 -3.43
CA LEU A 660 6.57 -39.52 -2.38
C LEU A 660 7.46 -38.73 -1.42
N ASP A 661 8.76 -39.02 -1.40
CA ASP A 661 9.79 -38.30 -0.67
C ASP A 661 10.86 -37.74 -1.61
N GLN A 662 11.48 -36.63 -1.23
CA GLN A 662 12.58 -36.02 -1.97
C GLN A 662 13.71 -35.62 -1.00
N VAL A 663 14.95 -35.85 -1.42
CA VAL A 663 16.16 -35.53 -0.66
C VAL A 663 17.01 -34.53 -1.45
N GLU A 664 17.36 -33.40 -0.83
CA GLU A 664 18.24 -32.37 -1.42
C GLU A 664 19.48 -32.14 -0.54
N LYS A 665 20.61 -31.82 -1.17
CA LYS A 665 21.87 -31.51 -0.47
C LYS A 665 21.86 -30.06 0.01
N CYS A 666 21.79 -29.86 1.32
CA CYS A 666 21.94 -28.53 1.93
C CYS A 666 23.42 -28.22 2.20
N MET A 667 23.81 -26.95 1.99
CA MET A 667 25.14 -26.43 2.28
C MET A 667 25.01 -25.28 3.28
N LEU A 668 25.36 -25.56 4.53
CA LEU A 668 25.50 -24.58 5.60
C LEU A 668 26.95 -24.07 5.67
N PRO A 669 27.23 -22.98 6.43
CA PRO A 669 28.58 -22.49 6.65
C PRO A 669 29.52 -23.61 7.09
N GLU A 670 30.78 -23.57 6.63
CA GLU A 670 31.77 -24.61 6.95
C GLU A 670 31.97 -24.77 8.45
N CYS A 671 32.24 -26.00 8.90
CA CYS A 671 32.27 -26.31 10.32
C CYS A 671 33.46 -25.63 11.04
N PRO A 672 33.27 -25.15 12.29
CA PRO A 672 34.34 -24.66 13.13
C PRO A 672 35.52 -25.63 13.15
N THR A 673 36.70 -25.14 12.79
CA THR A 673 37.91 -25.94 12.68
C THR A 673 38.94 -25.36 13.64
N ASP A 674 39.21 -26.09 14.73
CA ASP A 674 40.07 -25.64 15.82
C ASP A 674 41.55 -25.58 15.43
N CYS A 675 42.30 -24.72 16.10
CA CYS A 675 43.72 -24.58 15.83
C CYS A 675 44.53 -25.84 16.20
N MET A 676 45.14 -26.48 15.19
CA MET A 676 46.09 -27.57 15.39
C MET A 676 47.53 -27.04 15.42
N VAL A 677 48.29 -27.45 16.43
CA VAL A 677 49.70 -27.07 16.64
C VAL A 677 50.63 -28.29 16.51
N SER A 678 51.91 -28.05 16.26
CA SER A 678 52.92 -29.10 16.27
C SER A 678 53.23 -29.61 17.68
N GLU A 679 53.91 -30.74 17.74
CA GLU A 679 54.71 -31.09 18.90
C GLU A 679 55.73 -29.99 19.21
N TRP A 680 56.14 -29.94 20.47
CA TRP A 680 57.14 -28.99 20.93
C TRP A 680 58.54 -29.36 20.46
N THR A 681 59.34 -28.37 20.08
CA THR A 681 60.80 -28.53 19.94
C THR A 681 61.42 -28.96 21.27
N GLU A 682 62.65 -29.44 21.20
CA GLU A 682 63.50 -29.57 22.39
C GLU A 682 63.71 -28.22 23.08
N TRP A 683 64.15 -28.28 24.33
CA TRP A 683 64.46 -27.08 25.12
C TRP A 683 65.79 -26.47 24.68
N SER A 684 65.77 -25.18 24.34
CA SER A 684 66.98 -24.39 24.10
C SER A 684 67.96 -24.51 25.26
N GLU A 685 69.23 -24.24 25.00
CA GLU A 685 70.19 -24.00 26.08
C GLU A 685 69.71 -22.90 27.05
N CYS A 686 70.26 -22.94 28.26
CA CYS A 686 69.96 -21.96 29.30
C CYS A 686 70.55 -20.60 28.93
N ASN A 687 69.74 -19.54 28.89
CA ASN A 687 70.12 -18.22 28.36
C ASN A 687 71.18 -17.44 29.19
N LYS A 688 71.93 -18.10 30.07
CA LYS A 688 73.08 -17.58 30.81
C LYS A 688 74.09 -18.69 31.05
N SER A 689 75.36 -18.40 30.79
CA SER A 689 76.51 -19.26 31.11
C SER A 689 76.70 -19.54 32.61
N CYS A 690 76.05 -18.79 33.50
CA CYS A 690 76.11 -19.02 34.95
C CYS A 690 74.87 -18.50 35.71
N GLY A 691 74.58 -19.09 36.86
CA GLY A 691 73.51 -18.68 37.78
C GLY A 691 72.09 -19.04 37.32
N LYS A 692 71.10 -18.18 37.63
CA LYS A 692 69.68 -18.39 37.33
C LYS A 692 69.32 -17.82 35.95
N GLY A 693 68.95 -18.68 35.01
CA GLY A 693 68.52 -18.34 33.65
C GLY A 693 67.17 -18.96 33.27
N HIS A 694 66.85 -18.91 31.98
CA HIS A 694 65.69 -19.59 31.39
C HIS A 694 66.05 -20.36 30.13
N MET A 695 65.37 -21.49 29.91
CA MET A 695 65.33 -22.24 28.66
C MET A 695 63.97 -21.99 27.99
N ILE A 696 63.91 -22.03 26.67
CA ILE A 696 62.69 -21.81 25.88
C ILE A 696 62.50 -23.01 24.95
N ARG A 697 61.25 -23.39 24.68
CA ARG A 697 60.90 -24.25 23.54
C ARG A 697 59.71 -23.67 22.80
N THR A 698 59.58 -24.02 21.54
CA THR A 698 58.56 -23.49 20.62
C THR A 698 57.78 -24.61 19.97
N ARG A 699 56.58 -24.32 19.48
CA ARG A 699 55.83 -25.15 18.54
C ARG A 699 55.21 -24.25 17.48
N ILE A 700 55.06 -24.77 16.27
CA ILE A 700 54.42 -24.04 15.17
C ILE A 700 52.92 -24.32 15.16
N VAL A 701 52.13 -23.38 14.65
CA VAL A 701 50.76 -23.69 14.23
C VAL A 701 50.86 -24.51 12.95
N LYS A 702 50.12 -25.63 12.88
CA LYS A 702 49.97 -26.46 11.68
C LYS A 702 48.70 -26.09 10.91
N LEU A 703 47.65 -25.69 11.62
CA LEU A 703 46.40 -25.18 11.07
C LEU A 703 45.90 -24.06 11.97
N GLU A 704 45.80 -22.85 11.42
CA GLU A 704 45.16 -21.70 12.09
C GLU A 704 43.64 -21.97 12.22
N PRO A 705 42.96 -21.40 13.23
CA PRO A 705 41.54 -21.66 13.46
C PRO A 705 40.67 -21.04 12.36
N GLN A 706 39.65 -21.77 11.91
CA GLN A 706 38.76 -21.35 10.82
C GLN A 706 37.29 -21.51 11.23
N PHE A 707 36.41 -20.73 10.60
CA PHE A 707 34.96 -20.80 10.74
C PHE A 707 34.44 -20.74 12.20
N GLY A 708 35.17 -20.05 13.08
CA GLY A 708 34.81 -19.89 14.50
C GLY A 708 35.40 -20.93 15.46
N GLY A 709 36.33 -21.77 14.99
CA GLY A 709 37.07 -22.72 15.84
C GLY A 709 38.00 -22.06 16.87
N ASP A 710 38.45 -22.86 17.84
CA ASP A 710 39.11 -22.38 19.05
C ASP A 710 40.54 -21.86 18.82
N SER A 711 40.87 -20.76 19.51
CA SER A 711 42.12 -20.01 19.28
C SER A 711 43.39 -20.78 19.70
N CYS A 712 44.48 -20.60 18.94
CA CYS A 712 45.72 -21.37 19.13
C CYS A 712 46.31 -21.29 20.56
N PRO A 713 46.56 -22.43 21.23
CA PRO A 713 47.20 -22.45 22.54
C PRO A 713 48.69 -22.10 22.44
N GLU A 714 49.25 -21.45 23.48
CA GLU A 714 50.60 -20.83 23.48
C GLU A 714 51.66 -21.58 22.66
N THR A 715 52.33 -20.87 21.75
CA THR A 715 53.37 -21.41 20.84
C THR A 715 54.79 -21.35 21.41
N VAL A 716 55.00 -20.67 22.56
CA VAL A 716 56.32 -20.46 23.17
C VAL A 716 56.25 -20.73 24.68
N GLN A 717 57.00 -21.71 25.18
CA GLN A 717 57.02 -22.08 26.60
C GLN A 717 58.39 -21.80 27.22
N ARG A 718 58.41 -21.32 28.48
CA ARG A 718 59.64 -20.91 29.18
C ARG A 718 59.85 -21.62 30.52
N LYS A 719 60.94 -22.38 30.64
CA LYS A 719 61.34 -23.10 31.86
C LYS A 719 62.47 -22.35 32.58
N LYS A 720 62.56 -22.47 33.91
CA LYS A 720 63.65 -21.90 34.72
C LYS A 720 64.82 -22.89 34.77
N CYS A 721 66.04 -22.43 34.51
CA CYS A 721 67.27 -23.22 34.61
C CYS A 721 68.24 -22.62 35.63
N LYS A 722 69.13 -23.48 36.15
CA LYS A 722 70.21 -23.11 37.06
C LYS A 722 71.51 -23.70 36.52
N ILE A 723 72.45 -22.87 36.10
CA ILE A 723 73.82 -23.28 35.79
C ILE A 723 74.73 -22.90 36.98
N ARG A 724 75.97 -23.41 36.98
CA ARG A 724 77.01 -23.19 38.00
C ARG A 724 77.08 -21.72 38.45
N LYS A 725 77.47 -21.49 39.71
CA LYS A 725 77.59 -20.13 40.27
C LYS A 725 78.57 -19.32 39.41
N CYS A 726 78.22 -18.06 39.12
CA CYS A 726 79.15 -17.14 38.48
C CYS A 726 80.28 -16.84 39.48
N ASN A 727 81.51 -17.23 39.17
CA ASN A 727 82.66 -16.68 39.89
C ASN A 727 82.84 -15.22 39.47
N ARG A 728 83.13 -14.37 40.46
CA ARG A 728 83.78 -13.09 40.24
C ARG A 728 85.23 -13.31 40.64
N ASP A 729 86.13 -13.19 39.67
CA ASP A 729 87.40 -12.48 39.76
C ASP A 729 88.20 -12.80 38.49
N ASP A 730 88.32 -11.78 37.63
CA ASP A 730 89.53 -11.41 36.88
C ASP A 730 89.21 -10.28 35.89
N GLY A 731 90.19 -9.41 35.61
CA GLY A 731 90.07 -8.27 34.68
C GLY A 731 89.64 -6.95 35.35
N GLN A 732 90.60 -6.21 35.89
CA GLN A 732 90.38 -4.85 36.39
C GLN A 732 90.37 -3.81 35.26
N GLY A 733 89.54 -2.77 35.39
CA GLY A 733 89.56 -1.56 34.57
C GLY A 733 88.88 -0.42 35.32
N GLN A 734 89.64 0.63 35.66
CA GLN A 734 89.21 1.66 36.62
C GLN A 734 88.34 2.76 35.99
N VAL A 735 87.18 3.04 36.60
CA VAL A 735 86.54 4.36 36.57
C VAL A 735 86.07 4.69 37.99
N ASN A 736 86.29 5.94 38.44
CA ASN A 736 86.23 6.32 39.85
C ASN A 736 84.81 6.49 40.44
N SER A 737 84.75 6.40 41.77
CA SER A 737 83.51 6.27 42.54
C SER A 737 82.97 7.60 43.10
N ASP A 738 82.31 8.44 42.28
CA ASP A 738 81.69 9.69 42.77
C ASP A 738 80.17 9.84 42.52
N GLU A 739 79.60 9.25 41.47
CA GLU A 739 78.19 9.54 41.13
C GLU A 739 77.15 8.87 42.07
N LYS A 740 77.59 7.94 42.93
CA LYS A 740 76.68 7.19 43.82
C LYS A 740 76.20 7.97 45.06
N LYS A 741 76.78 9.15 45.34
CA LYS A 741 76.50 9.93 46.56
C LYS A 741 75.32 10.91 46.42
N ARG A 742 74.97 11.34 45.19
CA ARG A 742 73.99 12.42 44.92
C ARG A 742 72.50 12.03 44.84
N ARG A 743 72.13 10.77 45.04
CA ARG A 743 70.72 10.29 44.93
C ARG A 743 70.06 9.82 46.24
N LYS A 744 70.65 10.09 47.41
CA LYS A 744 70.13 9.62 48.72
C LYS A 744 69.34 10.67 49.53
N GLU A 745 69.37 11.95 49.17
CA GLU A 745 68.90 13.04 50.06
C GLU A 745 67.50 13.60 49.73
N ALA A 746 66.87 13.18 48.63
CA ALA A 746 65.64 13.79 48.11
C ALA A 746 64.32 13.06 48.48
N ARG A 747 64.29 12.22 49.52
CA ARG A 747 63.12 11.37 49.82
C ARG A 747 62.72 11.16 51.29
N GLU A 748 63.13 12.04 52.21
CA GLU A 748 62.73 11.91 53.63
C GLU A 748 62.46 13.24 54.33
N LYS A 749 61.42 13.96 53.88
CA LYS A 749 60.71 14.99 54.67
C LYS A 749 59.31 15.25 54.08
N ARG A 750 58.32 15.49 54.97
CA ARG A 750 56.86 15.68 54.74
C ARG A 750 55.98 14.42 54.81
N ARG A 751 55.69 14.01 56.06
CA ARG A 751 54.56 13.17 56.50
C ARG A 751 54.06 13.74 57.84
N SER A 752 52.78 13.56 58.18
CA SER A 752 51.98 14.32 59.19
C SER A 752 51.50 15.69 58.68
N LYS A 753 50.26 16.16 58.94
CA LYS A 753 49.20 15.74 59.90
C LYS A 753 47.87 15.32 59.22
N GLN A 754 46.89 14.88 60.03
CA GLN A 754 45.51 14.51 59.66
C GLN A 754 44.49 15.63 60.00
N GLY A 755 43.28 15.53 59.44
CA GLY A 755 42.07 16.27 59.85
C GLY A 755 40.91 16.08 58.86
N GLY A 756 39.76 15.61 59.34
CA GLY A 756 38.44 15.61 58.66
C GLY A 756 37.38 16.05 59.69
N PRO A 757 36.10 15.65 59.64
CA PRO A 757 35.30 14.99 58.58
C PRO A 757 34.31 16.04 57.97
N GLN A 758 33.07 15.84 57.49
CA GLN A 758 32.17 14.72 57.11
C GLN A 758 31.10 15.26 56.11
N GLY A 759 30.21 14.44 55.56
CA GLY A 759 28.94 14.91 54.98
C GLY A 759 28.39 14.03 53.85
N GLU A 760 27.19 13.48 54.05
CA GLU A 760 26.50 12.51 53.18
C GLU A 760 25.12 13.09 52.74
N GLU A 761 24.36 12.61 51.74
CA GLU A 761 24.37 11.33 50.98
C GLU A 761 24.63 11.55 49.45
N THR A 762 23.91 11.09 48.40
CA THR A 762 22.67 10.28 48.16
C THR A 762 22.85 9.39 46.89
N MET A 763 21.79 8.90 46.21
CA MET A 763 21.86 7.72 45.31
C MET A 763 21.43 7.87 43.83
N SER A 764 22.36 7.55 42.93
CA SER A 764 22.18 6.73 41.69
C SER A 764 21.38 7.28 40.48
N PRO A 765 21.49 6.68 39.26
CA PRO A 765 22.37 5.58 38.83
C PRO A 765 23.28 5.88 37.59
N ALA A 766 24.13 4.90 37.26
CA ALA A 766 24.74 4.61 35.94
C ALA A 766 25.74 5.60 35.28
N GLU A 767 27.04 5.49 35.62
CA GLU A 767 28.13 5.16 34.66
C GLU A 767 29.46 4.86 35.40
N HIS A 768 30.33 4.00 34.85
CA HIS A 768 31.55 3.51 35.54
C HIS A 768 32.87 3.95 34.87
N PRO A 769 33.66 4.88 35.47
CA PRO A 769 34.96 5.31 34.94
C PRO A 769 36.16 4.52 35.52
N GLY A 770 36.91 3.80 34.67
CA GLY A 770 37.95 2.83 35.11
C GLY A 770 39.43 3.27 35.04
N CYS A 771 39.96 3.60 33.86
CA CYS A 771 41.34 4.12 33.71
C CYS A 771 41.55 4.83 32.36
N LYS A 772 42.35 5.92 32.32
CA LYS A 772 42.76 6.59 31.06
C LYS A 772 44.24 6.29 30.73
N MET A 773 44.44 5.45 29.71
CA MET A 773 45.76 5.18 29.11
C MET A 773 46.18 6.32 28.18
N ARG A 774 47.47 6.40 27.83
CA ARG A 774 47.90 7.11 26.61
C ARG A 774 47.62 6.24 25.36
N PRO A 775 47.66 6.79 24.13
CA PRO A 775 47.81 5.98 22.92
C PRO A 775 49.08 5.11 22.97
N TRP A 776 49.15 4.10 22.09
CA TRP A 776 50.37 3.34 21.85
C TRP A 776 51.50 4.25 21.33
N SER A 777 52.75 3.94 21.66
CA SER A 777 53.90 4.45 20.92
C SER A 777 53.91 3.92 19.48
N SER A 778 54.69 4.57 18.62
CA SER A 778 55.22 3.92 17.42
C SER A 778 55.95 2.62 17.78
N TRP A 779 56.07 1.73 16.80
CA TRP A 779 56.97 0.57 16.89
C TRP A 779 58.42 1.04 16.85
N THR A 780 59.30 0.38 17.61
CA THR A 780 60.76 0.51 17.45
C THR A 780 61.21 0.00 16.08
N ASP A 781 62.38 0.40 15.62
CA ASP A 781 63.03 -0.23 14.47
C ASP A 781 63.24 -1.75 14.68
N CYS A 782 63.36 -2.49 13.58
CA CYS A 782 63.53 -3.93 13.62
C CYS A 782 64.92 -4.32 14.10
N THR A 783 65.00 -5.15 15.15
CA THR A 783 66.29 -5.55 15.77
C THR A 783 67.21 -6.43 14.91
N LYS A 784 66.79 -6.81 13.69
CA LYS A 784 67.63 -7.40 12.63
C LYS A 784 67.16 -6.93 11.26
N LEU A 785 68.04 -6.94 10.27
CA LEU A 785 67.71 -6.62 8.87
C LEU A 785 67.09 -7.80 8.10
N CYS A 786 67.39 -9.03 8.49
CA CYS A 786 66.83 -10.29 7.96
C CYS A 786 66.93 -11.38 9.05
N GLY A 787 66.41 -12.59 8.78
CA GLY A 787 66.56 -13.74 9.67
C GLY A 787 65.78 -13.62 10.99
N GLY A 788 64.62 -12.96 10.96
CA GLY A 788 63.72 -12.82 12.11
C GLY A 788 64.23 -11.85 13.17
N GLY A 789 63.91 -10.57 12.99
CA GLY A 789 64.03 -9.54 14.02
C GLY A 789 62.74 -9.36 14.82
N ILE A 790 62.78 -8.44 15.78
CA ILE A 790 61.68 -8.08 16.68
C ILE A 790 61.50 -6.55 16.73
N GLN A 791 60.24 -6.08 16.74
CA GLN A 791 59.84 -4.71 17.11
C GLN A 791 59.01 -4.71 18.39
N GLU A 792 59.07 -3.62 19.15
CA GLU A 792 58.31 -3.44 20.39
C GLU A 792 57.53 -2.11 20.39
N ARG A 793 56.39 -2.04 21.11
CA ARG A 793 55.70 -0.79 21.42
C ARG A 793 55.09 -0.79 22.83
N LEU A 794 54.82 0.40 23.36
CA LEU A 794 54.43 0.62 24.76
C LEU A 794 53.18 1.51 24.88
N MET A 795 52.35 1.24 25.90
CA MET A 795 51.19 2.05 26.27
C MET A 795 51.17 2.29 27.78
N THR A 796 51.32 3.55 28.20
CA THR A 796 51.48 3.93 29.62
C THR A 796 50.21 4.51 30.25
N ALA A 797 49.94 4.19 31.52
CA ALA A 797 48.81 4.74 32.29
C ALA A 797 49.08 6.19 32.79
N LYS A 798 48.11 7.11 32.66
CA LYS A 798 48.36 8.55 32.86
C LYS A 798 48.23 9.08 34.32
N LYS A 799 47.69 8.30 35.26
CA LYS A 799 47.67 8.62 36.71
C LYS A 799 47.46 7.35 37.55
N ARG A 800 48.00 7.31 38.77
CA ARG A 800 47.74 6.24 39.77
C ARG A 800 47.08 6.83 41.01
N LEU A 801 45.86 6.38 41.32
CA LEU A 801 45.27 6.53 42.66
C LEU A 801 45.92 5.54 43.64
N LYS A 802 45.70 5.74 44.95
CA LYS A 802 46.45 5.03 46.01
C LYS A 802 45.56 4.47 47.13
N SER A 803 44.54 3.71 46.75
CA SER A 803 43.73 2.86 47.65
C SER A 803 43.11 1.70 46.86
N ALA A 804 42.82 0.60 47.57
CA ALA A 804 42.18 -0.63 47.09
C ALA A 804 42.86 -1.40 45.92
N GLN A 805 42.48 -2.66 45.74
CA GLN A 805 43.10 -3.58 44.79
C GLN A 805 42.31 -3.62 43.47
N LEU A 806 42.92 -3.20 42.36
CA LEU A 806 42.42 -3.39 41.00
C LEU A 806 43.57 -3.90 40.11
N PRO A 807 43.49 -5.09 39.49
CA PRO A 807 44.65 -5.71 38.82
C PRO A 807 45.12 -5.03 37.52
N SER A 808 44.25 -4.25 36.87
CA SER A 808 44.25 -4.11 35.40
C SER A 808 44.88 -2.82 34.83
N CYS A 809 45.17 -1.78 35.63
CA CYS A 809 45.83 -0.57 35.14
C CYS A 809 47.37 -0.63 35.31
N LYS A 810 47.99 -1.44 34.45
CA LYS A 810 49.45 -1.59 34.26
C LYS A 810 49.82 -1.09 32.87
N ASP A 811 51.05 -0.60 32.70
CA ASP A 811 51.58 -0.25 31.39
C ASP A 811 51.66 -1.51 30.51
N ARG A 812 51.15 -1.44 29.29
CA ARG A 812 51.12 -2.58 28.35
C ARG A 812 52.32 -2.50 27.41
N LYS A 813 52.91 -3.65 27.11
CA LYS A 813 53.99 -3.83 26.13
C LYS A 813 53.55 -4.86 25.11
N GLU A 814 53.75 -4.53 23.83
CA GLU A 814 53.43 -5.39 22.70
C GLU A 814 54.71 -5.63 21.89
N ILE A 815 54.86 -6.84 21.35
CA ILE A 815 56.08 -7.32 20.70
C ILE A 815 55.65 -8.10 19.45
N ARG A 816 56.26 -7.82 18.30
CA ARG A 816 56.01 -8.54 17.04
C ARG A 816 57.29 -8.90 16.32
N ALA A 817 57.24 -9.95 15.50
CA ALA A 817 58.31 -10.28 14.56
C ALA A 817 58.36 -9.27 13.40
N CYS A 818 59.54 -9.10 12.82
CA CYS A 818 59.80 -8.28 11.64
C CYS A 818 60.97 -8.90 10.85
N ASN A 819 61.08 -8.56 9.56
CA ASN A 819 62.17 -9.03 8.69
C ASN A 819 62.36 -10.57 8.78
N VAL A 820 61.24 -11.29 8.62
CA VAL A 820 61.13 -12.75 8.85
C VAL A 820 61.66 -13.59 7.70
N TYR A 821 61.94 -12.98 6.55
CA TYR A 821 62.66 -13.60 5.44
C TYR A 821 64.08 -14.00 5.85
N PRO A 822 64.65 -15.09 5.32
CA PRO A 822 66.01 -15.50 5.64
C PRO A 822 67.05 -14.44 5.27
N CYS A 823 68.19 -14.48 5.97
CA CYS A 823 69.46 -14.00 5.45
C CYS A 823 70.12 -15.16 4.68
#